data_AF-A0AAD4F9K8-F1
#
_entry.id   AF-A0AAD4F9K8-F1
#
_cell.length_a   1.000
_cell.length_b   1.000
_cell.length_c   1.000
_cell.angle_alpha   90.00
_cell.angle_beta   90.00
_cell.angle_gamma   90.00
#
_symmetry.space_group_name_H-M   'P 1'
#
loop_
_entity.id
_entity.type
_entity.pdbx_description
1 polymer ?
#
loop_
_entity_poly.entity_id
_entity_poly.type
_entity_poly.pdbx_seq_one_letter_code
_entity_poly.pdbx_strand_id
1 'polypeptide(L)'
;MATDSLPPSPTLISDLSSLKEFLSSISLSNKLYVDLEGKKLSRDGTLALMTVLVHPTQSIGIIDIQTLGDSAFTTPNAHGKNLKTILENPHTTKCFWDVRNDADALYAHHRVSLAGVTDVQLLENASRVGDKTYLRGLDSCVERDLGLSFMDRNRWSKTKREVQARMPNEDIFARRPLDAKTIQYCANDVRHLPALHDVYAERIDGEWMQKATQESARRVVEACSPAYEPHSDRKRFGPWGSGLAENALTMDELLEQLEEDTMDAMERDMLGEHDGDDYYDDDKYDDGRLNSKDAAWDDTFDSCWENAICDRTAALAFRNETDATKQKVLARRATGLAHPASLQLGWDVRARYAFFSIYIMGLSRSYGALAPLYSRAAHIQHLHASVEAVSLAFMACHLDSPALVRPAREKYVVAIRSLGQALRDPQASTSDETLQSVLLLDLYEKMVNRDVRNSITWLGHVRGAMTLVRTRGRRNFSTPLACELAARVAIALTLSCGAAGLSLPGALKVLRTALDSSSSAAGPKWDYTAVMFDIVNFRVDVLAGNIASPAVVVSKARVFDSYLAGLEMRMPTSWKAQRVYTDRHEPCIFGRYYDVHSTHYAAQVWNGIWTQRLVLNDMIQKHEPGGPTSPGATSAAKTIADITRQICAAVPQFVLPAARTENSVPFSPLQRLQCHTMLAKLHHAGQVSTDAYMRGWIFDVLEHLADVGSIKMAREVADHLRTRQDVDFWHAYCMTGSYALAA
;
A
#
# COMPACT_ATOMS: atom_id res chain seq x y z
N MET A 1 22.98 -13.80 -22.47
CA MET A 1 21.87 -14.39 -23.24
C MET A 1 21.21 -15.43 -22.36
N ALA A 2 20.13 -15.07 -21.68
CA ALA A 2 19.22 -16.00 -21.03
C ALA A 2 17.84 -15.72 -21.66
N THR A 3 17.25 -16.74 -22.25
CA THR A 3 15.96 -16.65 -22.94
C THR A 3 14.84 -16.43 -21.94
N ASP A 4 14.02 -15.41 -22.21
CA ASP A 4 12.90 -14.91 -21.42
C ASP A 4 11.67 -15.85 -21.56
N SER A 5 11.82 -17.11 -21.12
CA SER A 5 10.70 -18.04 -20.97
C SER A 5 10.09 -17.88 -19.58
N LEU A 6 8.76 -17.76 -19.49
CA LEU A 6 8.01 -17.90 -18.23
C LEU A 6 8.58 -19.06 -17.41
N PRO A 7 8.81 -18.91 -16.10
CA PRO A 7 9.29 -20.01 -15.28
C PRO A 7 8.30 -21.18 -15.41
N PRO A 8 8.78 -22.42 -15.64
CA PRO A 8 7.90 -23.57 -15.81
C PRO A 8 7.00 -23.72 -14.59
N SER A 9 5.72 -23.98 -14.82
CA SER A 9 4.75 -24.20 -13.74
C SER A 9 5.13 -25.45 -12.94
N PRO A 10 4.99 -25.43 -11.60
CA PRO A 10 5.28 -26.60 -10.78
C PRO A 10 4.31 -27.74 -11.12
N THR A 11 4.83 -28.96 -11.19
CA THR A 11 4.05 -30.17 -11.49
C THR A 11 3.76 -30.93 -10.20
N LEU A 12 2.47 -31.15 -9.89
CA LEU A 12 2.06 -31.99 -8.76
C LEU A 12 2.13 -33.47 -9.16
N ILE A 13 2.89 -34.26 -8.41
CA ILE A 13 3.14 -35.68 -8.62
C ILE A 13 2.41 -36.45 -7.53
N SER A 14 1.24 -36.99 -7.87
CA SER A 14 0.35 -37.70 -6.93
C SER A 14 0.07 -39.15 -7.32
N ASP A 15 0.66 -39.63 -8.41
CA ASP A 15 0.52 -41.00 -8.91
C ASP A 15 1.87 -41.59 -9.34
N LEU A 16 1.94 -42.92 -9.46
CA LEU A 16 3.18 -43.63 -9.77
C LEU A 16 3.67 -43.40 -11.21
N SER A 17 2.78 -43.04 -12.14
CA SER A 17 3.17 -42.80 -13.55
C SER A 17 3.89 -41.47 -13.67
N SER A 18 3.29 -40.41 -13.11
CA SER A 18 3.93 -39.08 -13.06
C SER A 18 5.23 -39.10 -12.24
N LEU A 19 5.30 -39.90 -11.17
CA LEU A 19 6.54 -40.09 -10.41
C LEU A 19 7.65 -40.71 -11.26
N LYS A 20 7.36 -41.76 -12.03
CA LYS A 20 8.36 -42.42 -12.89
C LYS A 20 8.86 -41.50 -14.00
N GLU A 21 7.98 -40.69 -14.56
CA GLU A 21 8.33 -39.69 -15.57
C GLU A 21 9.27 -38.63 -14.97
N PHE A 22 8.91 -38.07 -13.81
CA PHE A 22 9.75 -37.09 -13.11
C PHE A 22 11.12 -37.66 -12.70
N LEU A 23 11.16 -38.88 -12.16
CA LEU A 23 12.44 -39.53 -11.81
C LEU A 23 13.33 -39.77 -13.04
N SER A 24 12.74 -39.95 -14.22
CA SER A 24 13.47 -40.14 -15.48
C SER A 24 14.09 -38.83 -16.00
N SER A 25 13.59 -37.67 -15.57
CA SER A 25 14.21 -36.39 -15.89
C SER A 25 15.43 -36.04 -15.04
N ILE A 26 15.70 -36.80 -13.97
CA ILE A 26 16.81 -36.56 -13.04
C ILE A 26 18.05 -37.38 -13.44
N SER A 27 19.07 -36.70 -13.95
CA SER A 27 20.40 -37.25 -14.24
C SER A 27 21.35 -37.13 -13.03
N LEU A 28 22.52 -37.78 -13.10
CA LEU A 28 23.57 -37.65 -12.08
C LEU A 28 24.28 -36.28 -12.14
N SER A 29 24.23 -35.57 -13.26
CA SER A 29 24.85 -34.24 -13.40
C SER A 29 23.96 -33.10 -12.90
N ASN A 30 22.70 -33.39 -12.55
CA ASN A 30 21.80 -32.39 -12.00
C ASN A 30 22.13 -32.09 -10.53
N LYS A 31 21.97 -30.82 -10.15
CA LYS A 31 21.82 -30.43 -8.74
C LYS A 31 20.33 -30.35 -8.42
N LEU A 32 19.94 -30.92 -7.28
CA LEU A 32 18.57 -30.91 -6.81
C LEU A 32 18.44 -29.88 -5.69
N TYR A 33 17.44 -29.01 -5.73
CA TYR A 33 17.09 -28.12 -4.63
C TYR A 33 15.79 -28.61 -4.02
N VAL A 34 15.81 -28.91 -2.73
CA VAL A 34 14.79 -29.74 -2.09
C VAL A 34 14.29 -29.04 -0.84
N ASP A 35 12.98 -29.12 -0.63
CA ASP A 35 12.28 -28.63 0.56
C ASP A 35 11.13 -29.58 0.91
N LEU A 36 10.86 -29.79 2.20
CA LEU A 36 9.83 -30.71 2.68
C LEU A 36 8.80 -29.97 3.51
N GLU A 37 7.56 -30.44 3.45
CA GLU A 37 6.43 -29.76 4.06
C GLU A 37 5.58 -30.74 4.85
N GLY A 38 5.17 -30.33 6.05
CA GLY A 38 4.30 -31.12 6.91
C GLY A 38 4.07 -30.48 8.27
N LYS A 39 3.13 -31.04 9.03
CA LYS A 39 2.82 -30.54 10.37
C LYS A 39 3.93 -30.90 11.35
N LYS A 40 4.54 -29.89 11.99
CA LYS A 40 5.68 -30.03 12.91
C LYS A 40 6.80 -30.90 12.32
N LEU A 41 7.18 -30.63 11.06
CA LEU A 41 8.12 -31.43 10.27
C LEU A 41 9.35 -31.87 11.08
N SER A 42 9.37 -33.16 11.43
CA SER A 42 10.38 -33.86 12.23
C SER A 42 9.95 -35.32 12.41
N ARG A 43 10.70 -36.12 13.19
CA ARG A 43 10.30 -37.44 13.69
C ARG A 43 8.98 -37.44 14.48
N ASP A 44 8.65 -36.32 15.14
CA ASP A 44 7.48 -36.19 16.01
C ASP A 44 6.25 -35.62 15.28
N GLY A 45 6.45 -35.21 14.03
CA GLY A 45 5.42 -34.63 13.17
C GLY A 45 5.07 -35.50 11.98
N THR A 46 4.77 -34.85 10.86
CA THR A 46 4.37 -35.50 9.60
C THR A 46 5.18 -34.98 8.43
N LEU A 47 5.30 -35.80 7.38
CA LEU A 47 5.82 -35.42 6.07
C LEU A 47 4.70 -35.58 5.03
N ALA A 48 4.21 -34.46 4.50
CA ALA A 48 3.08 -34.46 3.56
C ALA A 48 3.53 -34.27 2.11
N LEU A 49 4.49 -33.37 1.87
CA LEU A 49 4.98 -33.03 0.53
C LEU A 49 6.50 -32.97 0.51
N MET A 50 7.08 -33.25 -0.66
CA MET A 50 8.47 -32.98 -0.97
C MET A 50 8.55 -32.21 -2.29
N THR A 51 9.12 -31.02 -2.27
CA THR A 51 9.35 -30.22 -3.47
C THR A 51 10.79 -30.41 -3.96
N VAL A 52 10.95 -30.67 -5.26
CA VAL A 52 12.26 -30.87 -5.88
C VAL A 52 12.36 -30.01 -7.13
N LEU A 53 13.34 -29.09 -7.14
CA LEU A 53 13.76 -28.34 -8.31
C LEU A 53 15.01 -28.98 -8.93
N VAL A 54 14.94 -29.28 -10.23
CA VAL A 54 16.03 -29.90 -11.00
C VAL A 54 16.83 -28.85 -11.78
N HIS A 55 18.05 -28.56 -11.34
CA HIS A 55 18.95 -27.60 -11.99
C HIS A 55 19.87 -28.29 -13.02
N PRO A 56 20.13 -27.69 -14.22
CA PRO A 56 19.75 -26.33 -14.67
C PRO A 56 18.39 -26.25 -15.39
N THR A 57 17.64 -27.34 -15.50
CA THR A 57 16.36 -27.34 -16.25
C THR A 57 15.27 -26.47 -15.64
N GLN A 58 15.41 -26.07 -14.36
CA GLN A 58 14.42 -25.32 -13.58
C GLN A 58 13.07 -26.02 -13.45
N SER A 59 13.01 -27.34 -13.68
CA SER A 59 11.78 -28.13 -13.54
C SER A 59 11.48 -28.36 -12.05
N ILE A 60 10.27 -28.00 -11.61
CA ILE A 60 9.82 -28.17 -10.21
C ILE A 60 8.77 -29.28 -10.14
N GLY A 61 9.07 -30.35 -9.40
CA GLY A 61 8.12 -31.41 -9.05
C GLY A 61 7.75 -31.34 -7.58
N ILE A 62 6.46 -31.30 -7.27
CA ILE A 62 5.93 -31.40 -5.91
C ILE A 62 5.40 -32.81 -5.75
N ILE A 63 6.10 -33.63 -4.96
CA ILE A 63 5.79 -35.03 -4.73
C ILE A 63 4.86 -35.14 -3.52
N ASP A 64 3.68 -35.71 -3.75
CA ASP A 64 2.67 -35.94 -2.72
C ASP A 64 3.01 -37.18 -1.89
N ILE A 65 3.84 -36.98 -0.85
CA ILE A 65 4.30 -38.07 0.03
C ILE A 65 3.14 -38.66 0.83
N GLN A 66 2.15 -37.86 1.22
CA GLN A 66 0.97 -38.36 1.94
C GLN A 66 0.14 -39.33 1.07
N THR A 67 -0.04 -39.04 -0.21
CA THR A 67 -0.78 -39.91 -1.13
C THR A 67 0.02 -41.14 -1.54
N LEU A 68 1.31 -40.97 -1.82
CA LEU A 68 2.17 -42.03 -2.35
C LEU A 68 2.80 -42.92 -1.27
N GLY A 69 2.91 -42.44 -0.03
CA GLY A 69 3.58 -43.11 1.09
C GLY A 69 4.99 -43.59 0.73
N ASP A 70 5.37 -44.77 1.21
CA ASP A 70 6.66 -45.40 0.90
C ASP A 70 6.87 -45.68 -0.59
N SER A 71 5.80 -45.73 -1.38
CA SER A 71 5.91 -45.92 -2.84
C SER A 71 6.57 -44.72 -3.51
N ALA A 72 6.50 -43.51 -2.92
CA ALA A 72 7.23 -42.34 -3.40
C ALA A 72 8.75 -42.59 -3.43
N PHE A 73 9.25 -43.33 -2.43
CA PHE A 73 10.68 -43.57 -2.24
C PHE A 73 11.17 -44.86 -2.89
N THR A 74 10.32 -45.88 -2.94
CA THR A 74 10.72 -47.25 -3.34
C THR A 74 10.41 -47.59 -4.79
N THR A 75 9.49 -46.88 -5.46
CA THR A 75 9.07 -47.19 -6.83
C THR A 75 10.19 -46.92 -7.84
N PRO A 76 10.69 -47.94 -8.56
CA PRO A 76 11.72 -47.74 -9.58
C PRO A 76 11.14 -47.20 -10.88
N ASN A 77 11.92 -46.36 -11.57
CA ASN A 77 11.70 -46.03 -12.97
C ASN A 77 12.16 -47.16 -13.90
N ALA A 78 12.04 -46.96 -15.22
CA ALA A 78 12.43 -47.95 -16.24
C ALA A 78 13.91 -48.38 -16.17
N HIS A 79 14.76 -47.59 -15.51
CA HIS A 79 16.20 -47.84 -15.34
C HIS A 79 16.55 -48.35 -13.94
N GLY A 80 15.56 -48.70 -13.10
CA GLY A 80 15.78 -49.21 -11.75
C GLY A 80 16.11 -48.15 -10.69
N LYS A 81 16.08 -46.85 -11.04
CA LYS A 81 16.32 -45.73 -10.12
C LYS A 81 15.03 -45.33 -9.43
N ASN A 82 15.03 -45.23 -8.11
CA ASN A 82 13.91 -44.71 -7.31
C ASN A 82 14.36 -43.50 -6.49
N LEU A 83 13.43 -42.71 -5.94
CA LEU A 83 13.75 -41.47 -5.23
C LEU A 83 14.72 -41.72 -4.05
N LYS A 84 14.56 -42.83 -3.31
CA LYS A 84 15.48 -43.22 -2.23
C LYS A 84 16.92 -43.33 -2.74
N THR A 85 17.15 -44.09 -3.80
CA THR A 85 18.50 -44.24 -4.38
C THR A 85 19.09 -42.92 -4.89
N ILE A 86 18.27 -41.93 -5.25
CA ILE A 86 18.76 -40.58 -5.63
C ILE A 86 19.21 -39.80 -4.40
N LEU A 87 18.36 -39.80 -3.37
CA LEU A 87 18.58 -39.06 -2.12
C LEU A 87 19.78 -39.62 -1.33
N GLU A 88 19.98 -40.93 -1.36
CA GLU A 88 21.08 -41.63 -0.66
C GLU A 88 22.39 -41.68 -1.48
N ASN A 89 22.41 -41.21 -2.74
CA ASN A 89 23.63 -41.24 -3.57
C ASN A 89 24.55 -40.04 -3.25
N PRO A 90 25.79 -40.26 -2.77
CA PRO A 90 26.71 -39.17 -2.44
C PRO A 90 27.19 -38.35 -3.65
N HIS A 91 27.07 -38.90 -4.87
CA HIS A 91 27.48 -38.22 -6.11
C HIS A 91 26.39 -37.33 -6.72
N THR A 92 25.15 -37.40 -6.23
CA THR A 92 24.09 -36.47 -6.62
C THR A 92 24.02 -35.37 -5.57
N THR A 93 24.24 -34.11 -5.96
CA THR A 93 24.16 -32.98 -5.02
C THR A 93 22.71 -32.64 -4.70
N LYS A 94 22.34 -32.65 -3.43
CA LYS A 94 21.06 -32.14 -2.94
C LYS A 94 21.28 -30.91 -2.07
N CYS A 95 20.70 -29.80 -2.46
CA CYS A 95 20.78 -28.52 -1.77
C CYS A 95 19.49 -28.31 -0.97
N PHE A 96 19.65 -27.98 0.32
CA PHE A 96 18.54 -27.67 1.24
C PHE A 96 18.81 -26.31 1.89
N TRP A 97 17.76 -25.65 2.39
CA TRP A 97 17.90 -24.54 3.32
C TRP A 97 17.62 -25.05 4.74
N ASP A 98 18.67 -25.23 5.55
CA ASP A 98 18.57 -25.86 6.88
C ASP A 98 18.06 -27.31 6.87
N VAL A 99 18.93 -28.25 6.47
CA VAL A 99 18.56 -29.67 6.24
C VAL A 99 18.15 -30.47 7.47
N ARG A 100 18.26 -29.91 8.69
CA ARG A 100 18.22 -30.70 9.93
C ARG A 100 16.88 -31.40 10.15
N ASN A 101 15.76 -30.67 10.03
CA ASN A 101 14.43 -31.25 10.20
C ASN A 101 14.01 -32.12 9.01
N ASP A 102 14.43 -31.76 7.80
CA ASP A 102 14.16 -32.55 6.59
C ASP A 102 14.82 -33.93 6.67
N ALA A 103 16.09 -33.97 7.07
CA ALA A 103 16.85 -35.20 7.24
C ALA A 103 16.23 -36.09 8.34
N ASP A 104 15.85 -35.50 9.46
CA ASP A 104 15.19 -36.21 10.56
C ASP A 104 13.85 -36.82 10.13
N ALA A 105 12.98 -36.04 9.48
CA ALA A 105 11.70 -36.51 8.97
C ALA A 105 11.85 -37.64 7.95
N LEU A 106 12.78 -37.51 7.00
CA LEU A 106 13.06 -38.54 5.99
C LEU A 106 13.55 -39.85 6.60
N TYR A 107 14.42 -39.78 7.60
CA TYR A 107 14.98 -40.94 8.25
C TYR A 107 13.97 -41.63 9.19
N ALA A 108 13.24 -40.84 9.97
CA ALA A 108 12.27 -41.33 10.95
C ALA A 108 11.07 -42.00 10.27
N HIS A 109 10.48 -41.35 9.26
CA HIS A 109 9.24 -41.80 8.63
C HIS A 109 9.47 -42.81 7.49
N HIS A 110 10.52 -42.65 6.68
CA HIS A 110 10.71 -43.45 5.45
C HIS A 110 12.08 -44.15 5.35
N ARG A 111 12.91 -44.06 6.40
CA ARG A 111 14.24 -44.69 6.46
C ARG A 111 15.14 -44.25 5.31
N VAL A 112 15.04 -43.01 4.86
CA VAL A 112 15.89 -42.43 3.81
C VAL A 112 17.06 -41.71 4.47
N SER A 113 18.29 -42.14 4.18
CA SER A 113 19.51 -41.54 4.74
C SER A 113 20.19 -40.62 3.72
N LEU A 114 19.95 -39.32 3.81
CA LEU A 114 20.53 -38.34 2.88
C LEU A 114 22.07 -38.45 2.80
N ALA A 115 22.61 -38.34 1.59
CA ALA A 115 24.05 -38.25 1.33
C ALA A 115 24.32 -37.18 0.27
N GLY A 116 25.52 -36.61 0.17
CA GLY A 116 25.83 -35.60 -0.86
C GLY A 116 25.02 -34.30 -0.71
N VAL A 117 24.81 -33.86 0.53
CA VAL A 117 24.01 -32.69 0.89
C VAL A 117 24.87 -31.42 0.91
N THR A 118 24.30 -30.32 0.42
CA THR A 118 24.80 -28.96 0.59
C THR A 118 23.74 -28.12 1.29
N ASP A 119 23.99 -27.72 2.53
CA ASP A 119 23.11 -26.80 3.25
C ASP A 119 23.43 -25.35 2.83
N VAL A 120 22.53 -24.73 2.06
CA VAL A 120 22.71 -23.39 1.50
C VAL A 120 22.73 -22.33 2.61
N GLN A 121 22.08 -22.58 3.74
CA GLN A 121 22.13 -21.69 4.91
C GLN A 121 23.55 -21.62 5.50
N LEU A 122 24.30 -22.73 5.44
CA LEU A 122 25.71 -22.75 5.84
C LEU A 122 26.62 -22.03 4.84
N LEU A 123 26.30 -22.08 3.54
CA LEU A 123 27.01 -21.27 2.54
C LEU A 123 26.80 -19.78 2.80
N GLU A 124 25.57 -19.37 3.13
CA GLU A 124 25.29 -17.98 3.52
C GLU A 124 26.13 -17.56 4.73
N ASN A 125 26.11 -18.36 5.80
CA ASN A 125 26.85 -18.05 7.03
C ASN A 125 28.38 -18.01 6.79
N ALA A 126 28.91 -18.94 5.99
CA ALA A 126 30.31 -18.97 5.58
C ALA A 126 30.69 -17.73 4.75
N SER A 127 29.79 -17.24 3.90
CA SER A 127 30.02 -16.11 3.00
C SER A 127 30.10 -14.75 3.68
N ARG A 128 29.74 -14.64 4.96
CA ARG A 128 29.74 -13.37 5.70
C ARG A 128 31.17 -12.97 6.04
N VAL A 129 31.48 -11.68 5.93
CA VAL A 129 32.75 -11.12 6.41
C VAL A 129 32.74 -10.94 7.95
N GLY A 130 31.57 -10.62 8.52
CA GLY A 130 31.37 -10.38 9.95
C GLY A 130 30.94 -11.62 10.74
N ASP A 131 30.09 -11.39 11.75
CA ASP A 131 29.64 -12.41 12.69
C ASP A 131 28.90 -13.58 12.01
N LYS A 132 29.18 -14.77 12.56
CA LYS A 132 28.67 -16.07 12.12
C LYS A 132 27.91 -16.79 13.23
N THR A 133 27.68 -16.12 14.38
CA THR A 133 27.05 -16.71 15.57
C THR A 133 25.59 -17.06 15.32
N TYR A 134 24.86 -16.29 14.53
CA TYR A 134 23.46 -16.57 14.21
C TYR A 134 23.23 -16.94 12.74
N LEU A 135 22.37 -17.93 12.52
CA LEU A 135 21.89 -18.32 11.20
C LEU A 135 20.74 -17.42 10.78
N ARG A 136 20.58 -17.20 9.47
CA ARG A 136 19.48 -16.39 8.93
C ARG A 136 18.40 -17.27 8.31
N GLY A 137 17.17 -16.79 8.35
CA GLY A 137 16.04 -17.37 7.62
C GLY A 137 16.18 -17.17 6.11
N LEU A 138 15.50 -18.02 5.34
CA LEU A 138 15.51 -17.96 3.87
C LEU A 138 15.00 -16.60 3.37
N ASP A 139 13.93 -16.08 3.98
CA ASP A 139 13.27 -14.85 3.54
C ASP A 139 14.20 -13.65 3.60
N SER A 140 14.87 -13.45 4.74
CA SER A 140 15.83 -12.36 4.92
C SER A 140 16.96 -12.40 3.88
N CYS A 141 17.38 -13.60 3.49
CA CYS A 141 18.45 -13.83 2.52
C CYS A 141 17.98 -13.59 1.08
N VAL A 142 16.80 -14.09 0.70
CA VAL A 142 16.17 -13.80 -0.60
C VAL A 142 16.00 -12.28 -0.78
N GLU A 143 15.52 -11.59 0.24
CA GLU A 143 15.25 -10.15 0.20
C GLU A 143 16.51 -9.30 0.09
N ARG A 144 17.60 -9.70 0.76
CA ARG A 144 18.84 -8.91 0.83
C ARG A 144 19.81 -9.23 -0.31
N ASP A 145 19.97 -10.51 -0.66
CA ASP A 145 21.10 -10.96 -1.47
C ASP A 145 20.78 -11.14 -2.96
N LEU A 146 19.50 -11.31 -3.34
CA LEU A 146 19.11 -11.52 -4.76
C LEU A 146 18.72 -10.24 -5.51
N GLY A 147 18.64 -9.09 -4.82
CA GLY A 147 18.26 -7.82 -5.46
C GLY A 147 16.91 -7.92 -6.19
N LEU A 148 15.97 -8.69 -5.63
CA LEU A 148 14.66 -8.90 -6.25
C LEU A 148 13.97 -7.56 -6.47
N SER A 149 13.24 -7.48 -7.58
CA SER A 149 12.36 -6.36 -7.86
C SER A 149 11.32 -6.24 -6.73
N PHE A 150 10.88 -5.03 -6.39
CA PHE A 150 9.86 -4.84 -5.35
C PHE A 150 8.60 -5.69 -5.60
N MET A 151 8.17 -5.86 -6.85
CA MET A 151 7.01 -6.69 -7.17
C MET A 151 7.27 -8.19 -6.96
N ASP A 152 8.45 -8.69 -7.33
CA ASP A 152 8.81 -10.08 -7.07
C ASP A 152 8.94 -10.35 -5.57
N ARG A 153 9.52 -9.39 -4.83
CA ARG A 153 9.56 -9.41 -3.36
C ARG A 153 8.16 -9.37 -2.76
N ASN A 154 7.27 -8.50 -3.22
CA ASN A 154 5.92 -8.40 -2.67
C ASN A 154 5.08 -9.64 -3.00
N ARG A 155 5.22 -10.21 -4.22
CA ARG A 155 4.57 -11.46 -4.60
C ARG A 155 5.06 -12.64 -3.77
N TRP A 156 6.37 -12.71 -3.51
CA TRP A 156 6.98 -13.67 -2.59
C TRP A 156 6.42 -13.54 -1.18
N SER A 157 6.57 -12.37 -0.56
CA SER A 157 6.19 -12.13 0.84
C SER A 157 4.67 -12.26 1.05
N LYS A 158 3.85 -11.87 0.07
CA LYS A 158 2.39 -12.03 0.14
C LYS A 158 1.95 -13.49 0.12
N THR A 159 2.49 -14.28 -0.81
CA THR A 159 2.14 -15.72 -0.89
C THR A 159 2.51 -16.42 0.42
N LYS A 160 3.68 -16.07 0.98
CA LYS A 160 4.18 -16.61 2.24
C LYS A 160 3.30 -16.23 3.43
N ARG A 161 3.00 -14.92 3.62
CA ARG A 161 2.11 -14.44 4.70
C ARG A 161 0.71 -15.06 4.64
N GLU A 162 0.11 -15.14 3.46
CA GLU A 162 -1.24 -15.69 3.29
C GLU A 162 -1.31 -17.19 3.65
N VAL A 163 -0.24 -17.94 3.40
CA VAL A 163 -0.15 -19.36 3.73
C VAL A 163 0.23 -19.57 5.20
N GLN A 164 1.23 -18.83 5.71
CA GLN A 164 1.64 -18.84 7.12
C GLN A 164 0.48 -18.47 8.06
N ALA A 165 -0.33 -17.47 7.73
CA ALA A 165 -1.50 -17.09 8.53
C ALA A 165 -2.55 -18.20 8.69
N ARG A 166 -2.53 -19.21 7.81
CA ARG A 166 -3.44 -20.38 7.87
C ARG A 166 -2.84 -21.54 8.65
N MET A 167 -1.52 -21.63 8.78
CA MET A 167 -0.83 -22.76 9.42
C MET A 167 -1.18 -22.98 10.91
N PRO A 168 -1.44 -21.95 11.74
CA PRO A 168 -1.84 -22.17 13.15
C PRO A 168 -3.16 -22.92 13.29
N ASN A 169 -4.10 -22.67 12.37
CA ASN A 169 -5.49 -23.13 12.48
C ASN A 169 -5.81 -24.33 11.57
N GLU A 170 -4.96 -24.61 10.59
CA GLU A 170 -5.22 -25.62 9.55
C GLU A 170 -3.94 -26.41 9.22
N ASP A 171 -4.08 -27.74 9.08
CA ASP A 171 -3.06 -28.56 8.43
C ASP A 171 -3.21 -28.46 6.91
N ILE A 172 -2.75 -27.33 6.37
CA ILE A 172 -2.90 -26.99 4.94
C ILE A 172 -2.20 -27.98 4.01
N PHE A 173 -1.09 -28.56 4.46
CA PHE A 173 -0.27 -29.49 3.67
C PHE A 173 -0.92 -30.87 3.58
N ALA A 174 -1.80 -31.21 4.54
CA ALA A 174 -2.53 -32.47 4.54
C ALA A 174 -3.81 -32.48 3.69
N ARG A 175 -4.29 -31.30 3.24
CA ARG A 175 -5.56 -31.16 2.49
C ARG A 175 -5.44 -31.66 1.05
N ARG A 176 -6.46 -32.37 0.57
CA ARG A 176 -6.57 -32.78 -0.83
C ARG A 176 -7.97 -32.42 -1.41
N PRO A 177 -8.04 -31.91 -2.66
CA PRO A 177 -6.92 -31.54 -3.53
C PRO A 177 -6.10 -30.37 -2.94
N LEU A 178 -4.79 -30.32 -3.25
CA LEU A 178 -3.94 -29.22 -2.81
C LEU A 178 -4.41 -27.91 -3.43
N ASP A 179 -4.50 -26.86 -2.61
CA ASP A 179 -4.88 -25.56 -3.11
C ASP A 179 -3.72 -24.90 -3.87
N ALA A 180 -4.08 -24.06 -4.86
CA ALA A 180 -3.10 -23.44 -5.75
C ALA A 180 -2.09 -22.54 -5.01
N LYS A 181 -2.47 -21.96 -3.86
CA LYS A 181 -1.56 -21.13 -3.07
C LYS A 181 -0.55 -21.98 -2.32
N THR A 182 -0.95 -23.12 -1.77
CA THR A 182 -0.02 -24.10 -1.18
C THR A 182 0.96 -24.63 -2.22
N ILE A 183 0.50 -24.98 -3.42
CA ILE A 183 1.38 -25.39 -4.53
C ILE A 183 2.41 -24.29 -4.86
N GLN A 184 1.95 -23.04 -4.92
CA GLN A 184 2.82 -21.91 -5.21
C GLN A 184 3.81 -21.62 -4.08
N TYR A 185 3.41 -21.79 -2.82
CA TYR A 185 4.25 -21.66 -1.63
C TYR A 185 5.41 -22.67 -1.68
N CYS A 186 5.09 -23.96 -1.84
CA CYS A 186 6.11 -25.02 -1.89
C CYS A 186 7.09 -24.83 -3.06
N ALA A 187 6.57 -24.44 -4.23
CA ALA A 187 7.41 -24.14 -5.39
C ALA A 187 8.32 -22.92 -5.18
N ASN A 188 7.88 -21.95 -4.38
CA ASN A 188 8.63 -20.75 -4.07
C ASN A 188 9.85 -21.10 -3.20
N ASP A 189 9.70 -21.87 -2.12
CA ASP A 189 10.79 -22.16 -1.17
C ASP A 189 12.03 -22.84 -1.79
N VAL A 190 11.89 -23.49 -2.95
CA VAL A 190 13.05 -24.03 -3.73
C VAL A 190 13.52 -23.14 -4.88
N ARG A 191 12.68 -22.23 -5.39
CA ARG A 191 12.91 -21.50 -6.66
C ARG A 191 14.12 -20.57 -6.61
N HIS A 192 14.38 -19.94 -5.46
CA HIS A 192 15.45 -18.97 -5.30
C HIS A 192 16.76 -19.58 -4.78
N LEU A 193 16.73 -20.83 -4.31
CA LEU A 193 17.91 -21.51 -3.79
C LEU A 193 19.07 -21.64 -4.80
N PRO A 194 18.84 -21.89 -6.11
CA PRO A 194 19.94 -21.90 -7.08
C PRO A 194 20.68 -20.56 -7.16
N ALA A 195 19.95 -19.45 -7.22
CA ALA A 195 20.54 -18.13 -7.31
C ALA A 195 21.28 -17.75 -6.02
N LEU A 196 20.71 -18.09 -4.85
CA LEU A 196 21.38 -17.88 -3.56
C LEU A 196 22.66 -18.71 -3.44
N HIS A 197 22.58 -19.99 -3.82
CA HIS A 197 23.74 -20.88 -3.85
C HIS A 197 24.88 -20.28 -4.68
N ASP A 198 24.58 -19.80 -5.89
CA ASP A 198 25.59 -19.23 -6.79
C ASP A 198 26.20 -17.95 -6.19
N VAL A 199 25.36 -17.05 -5.64
CA VAL A 199 25.82 -15.84 -4.95
C VAL A 199 26.75 -16.15 -3.78
N TYR A 200 26.43 -17.16 -2.97
CA TYR A 200 27.27 -17.50 -1.81
C TYR A 200 28.52 -18.29 -2.21
N ALA A 201 28.42 -19.16 -3.22
CA ALA A 201 29.57 -19.89 -3.75
C ALA A 201 30.62 -18.96 -4.38
N GLU A 202 30.20 -17.84 -4.99
CA GLU A 202 31.11 -16.81 -5.51
C GLU A 202 31.82 -16.02 -4.39
N ARG A 203 31.23 -15.95 -3.19
CA ARG A 203 31.76 -15.17 -2.06
C ARG A 203 32.75 -15.94 -1.18
N ILE A 204 32.82 -17.26 -1.29
CA ILE A 204 33.65 -18.12 -0.43
C ILE A 204 34.77 -18.80 -1.20
N ASP A 205 35.87 -19.10 -0.51
CA ASP A 205 36.99 -19.89 -1.06
C ASP A 205 36.78 -21.40 -0.86
N GLY A 206 37.73 -22.19 -1.38
CA GLY A 206 37.67 -23.65 -1.29
C GLY A 206 37.72 -24.21 0.14
N GLU A 207 38.34 -23.49 1.09
CA GLU A 207 38.41 -23.91 2.49
C GLU A 207 37.05 -23.75 3.17
N TRP A 208 36.40 -22.60 2.96
CA TRP A 208 35.05 -22.35 3.47
C TRP A 208 34.01 -23.26 2.83
N MET A 209 34.12 -23.52 1.53
CA MET A 209 33.26 -24.50 0.85
C MET A 209 33.41 -25.90 1.47
N GLN A 210 34.63 -26.32 1.80
CA GLN A 210 34.88 -27.60 2.46
C GLN A 210 34.29 -27.64 3.88
N LYS A 211 34.46 -26.58 4.67
CA LYS A 211 33.85 -26.46 6.01
C LYS A 211 32.32 -26.57 5.96
N ALA A 212 31.68 -25.84 5.05
CA ALA A 212 30.23 -25.90 4.87
C ALA A 212 29.75 -27.29 4.44
N THR A 213 30.50 -27.97 3.57
CA THR A 213 30.19 -29.34 3.14
C THR A 213 30.33 -30.35 4.28
N GLN A 214 31.40 -30.26 5.08
CA GLN A 214 31.62 -31.13 6.23
C GLN A 214 30.53 -30.94 7.29
N GLU A 215 30.18 -29.68 7.57
CA GLU A 215 29.14 -29.36 8.52
C GLU A 215 27.74 -29.75 8.02
N SER A 216 27.47 -29.64 6.72
CA SER A 216 26.24 -30.17 6.10
C SER A 216 26.11 -31.68 6.34
N ALA A 217 27.21 -32.44 6.14
CA ALA A 217 27.23 -33.87 6.42
C ALA A 217 27.06 -34.17 7.92
N ARG A 218 27.68 -33.39 8.81
CA ARG A 218 27.52 -33.53 10.26
C ARG A 218 26.05 -33.32 10.68
N ARG A 219 25.39 -32.28 10.16
CA ARG A 219 23.97 -31.99 10.42
C ARG A 219 23.05 -33.16 10.05
N VAL A 220 23.30 -33.82 8.92
CA VAL A 220 22.52 -34.99 8.49
C VAL A 220 22.72 -36.18 9.44
N VAL A 221 23.96 -36.47 9.83
CA VAL A 221 24.28 -37.56 10.77
C VAL A 221 23.64 -37.29 12.13
N GLU A 222 23.75 -36.05 12.62
CA GLU A 222 23.15 -35.62 13.88
C GLU A 222 21.63 -35.73 13.84
N ALA A 223 20.98 -35.24 12.78
CA ALA A 223 19.53 -35.31 12.58
C ALA A 223 18.99 -36.75 12.61
N CYS A 224 19.75 -37.71 12.08
CA CYS A 224 19.37 -39.12 12.11
C CYS A 224 19.64 -39.80 13.47
N SER A 225 20.28 -39.11 14.42
CA SER A 225 20.65 -39.69 15.72
C SER A 225 19.48 -39.70 16.71
N PRO A 226 19.43 -40.65 17.66
CA PRO A 226 18.41 -40.65 18.72
C PRO A 226 18.45 -39.41 19.62
N ALA A 227 19.60 -38.74 19.72
CA ALA A 227 19.80 -37.57 20.57
C ALA A 227 19.40 -36.24 19.89
N TYR A 228 18.95 -36.27 18.64
CA TYR A 228 18.50 -35.06 17.94
C TYR A 228 17.21 -34.52 18.54
N GLU A 229 17.20 -33.21 18.81
CA GLU A 229 16.04 -32.46 19.29
C GLU A 229 15.54 -31.50 18.19
N PRO A 230 14.43 -31.84 17.49
CA PRO A 230 13.95 -31.07 16.33
C PRO A 230 13.55 -29.63 16.64
N HIS A 231 13.16 -29.36 17.89
CA HIS A 231 12.66 -28.07 18.37
C HIS A 231 13.65 -27.35 19.31
N SER A 232 14.94 -27.70 19.28
CA SER A 232 15.94 -27.06 20.15
C SER A 232 16.23 -25.61 19.75
N ASP A 233 16.20 -24.69 20.72
CA ASP A 233 16.59 -23.28 20.55
C ASP A 233 18.03 -23.12 20.05
N ARG A 234 18.88 -24.14 20.26
CA ARG A 234 20.27 -24.14 19.78
C ARG A 234 20.38 -24.12 18.26
N LYS A 235 19.29 -24.42 17.55
CA LYS A 235 19.28 -24.43 16.08
C LYS A 235 19.48 -23.05 15.46
N ARG A 236 19.27 -21.95 16.19
CA ARG A 236 19.52 -20.58 15.73
C ARG A 236 21.00 -20.24 15.58
N PHE A 237 21.88 -20.99 16.24
CA PHE A 237 23.31 -20.69 16.26
C PHE A 237 24.05 -21.31 15.07
N GLY A 238 24.93 -20.51 14.48
CA GLY A 238 25.86 -20.92 13.43
C GLY A 238 27.07 -21.67 14.00
N PRO A 239 27.68 -22.56 13.20
CA PRO A 239 28.78 -23.42 13.63
C PRO A 239 30.12 -22.68 13.79
N TRP A 240 30.23 -21.44 13.32
CA TRP A 240 31.49 -20.69 13.26
C TRP A 240 31.46 -19.34 13.98
N GLY A 241 30.49 -19.13 14.88
CA GLY A 241 30.40 -17.92 15.71
C GLY A 241 31.49 -17.81 16.77
N SER A 242 31.88 -16.57 17.09
CA SER A 242 32.82 -16.26 18.18
C SER A 242 32.20 -16.40 19.58
N GLY A 243 30.87 -16.49 19.68
CA GLY A 243 30.09 -16.50 20.94
C GLY A 243 29.80 -17.86 21.58
N LEU A 244 30.63 -18.90 21.35
CA LEU A 244 30.47 -20.20 22.03
C LEU A 244 30.97 -20.19 23.49
N ALA A 245 31.40 -19.03 24.01
CA ALA A 245 31.64 -18.78 25.43
C ALA A 245 30.69 -17.68 25.91
N GLU A 246 29.83 -18.01 26.88
CA GLU A 246 28.85 -17.12 27.51
C GLU A 246 29.42 -15.72 27.79
N ASN A 247 28.93 -14.68 27.10
CA ASN A 247 29.03 -13.28 27.54
C ASN A 247 27.95 -12.42 26.85
N ALA A 248 27.54 -11.37 27.57
CA ALA A 248 26.38 -10.52 27.32
C ALA A 248 26.32 -9.89 25.91
N LEU A 249 25.07 -9.82 25.40
CA LEU A 249 24.70 -9.27 24.09
C LEU A 249 25.20 -7.83 23.90
N THR A 250 25.74 -7.56 22.73
CA THR A 250 26.10 -6.26 22.17
C THR A 250 24.83 -5.48 21.75
N MET A 251 24.96 -4.17 21.54
CA MET A 251 23.82 -3.30 21.17
C MET A 251 23.16 -3.71 19.84
N ASP A 252 23.94 -4.21 18.87
CA ASP A 252 23.41 -4.69 17.59
C ASP A 252 22.64 -6.01 17.79
N GLU A 253 23.11 -6.90 18.67
CA GLU A 253 22.38 -8.12 19.05
C GLU A 253 21.08 -7.82 19.81
N LEU A 254 21.06 -6.76 20.62
CA LEU A 254 19.86 -6.24 21.28
C LEU A 254 18.85 -5.64 20.29
N LEU A 255 19.32 -4.98 19.22
CA LEU A 255 18.47 -4.43 18.18
C LEU A 255 17.86 -5.51 17.30
N GLU A 256 18.63 -6.54 16.94
CA GLU A 256 18.12 -7.70 16.18
C GLU A 256 17.11 -8.51 17.01
N GLN A 257 17.39 -8.70 18.31
CA GLN A 257 16.46 -9.37 19.23
C GLN A 257 15.18 -8.54 19.46
N LEU A 258 15.30 -7.21 19.53
CA LEU A 258 14.14 -6.31 19.57
C LEU A 258 13.36 -6.35 18.25
N GLU A 259 13.99 -6.49 17.09
CA GLU A 259 13.27 -6.61 15.80
C GLU A 259 12.50 -7.94 15.70
N GLU A 260 13.08 -9.06 16.16
CA GLU A 260 12.38 -10.35 16.27
C GLU A 260 11.25 -10.30 17.31
N ASP A 261 11.52 -9.82 18.53
CA ASP A 261 10.50 -9.71 19.59
C ASP A 261 9.38 -8.74 19.19
N THR A 262 9.67 -7.69 18.42
CA THR A 262 8.65 -6.76 17.91
C THR A 262 7.83 -7.39 16.78
N MET A 263 8.44 -8.23 15.92
CA MET A 263 7.67 -9.01 14.94
C MET A 263 6.77 -10.04 15.63
N ASP A 264 7.29 -10.78 16.61
CA ASP A 264 6.53 -11.78 17.37
C ASP A 264 5.44 -11.15 18.24
N ALA A 265 5.69 -9.97 18.80
CA ALA A 265 4.69 -9.18 19.53
C ALA A 265 3.63 -8.58 18.59
N MET A 266 4.02 -8.11 17.40
CA MET A 266 3.08 -7.67 16.36
C MET A 266 2.24 -8.83 15.81
N GLU A 267 2.79 -10.05 15.75
CA GLU A 267 2.05 -11.27 15.42
C GLU A 267 1.08 -11.68 16.53
N ARG A 268 1.47 -11.61 17.81
CA ARG A 268 0.59 -11.86 18.96
C ARG A 268 -0.54 -10.83 19.10
N ASP A 269 -0.26 -9.54 18.86
CA ASP A 269 -1.26 -8.47 18.96
C ASP A 269 -2.23 -8.47 17.76
N MET A 270 -1.84 -9.03 16.61
CA MET A 270 -2.74 -9.27 15.47
C MET A 270 -3.58 -10.55 15.60
N LEU A 271 -3.14 -11.52 16.41
CA LEU A 271 -3.80 -12.80 16.64
C LEU A 271 -4.27 -12.85 18.11
N GLY A 272 -5.24 -12.01 18.46
CA GLY A 272 -5.72 -11.85 19.85
C GLY A 272 -5.71 -13.14 20.67
N GLU A 273 -4.89 -13.14 21.73
CA GLU A 273 -4.70 -14.28 22.61
C GLU A 273 -6.02 -14.65 23.31
N HIS A 274 -6.53 -15.84 23.00
CA HIS A 274 -7.43 -16.59 23.86
C HIS A 274 -6.56 -17.56 24.66
N ASP A 275 -6.17 -17.17 25.86
CA ASP A 275 -5.74 -18.11 26.90
C ASP A 275 -6.97 -18.88 27.39
N GLY A 276 -7.10 -20.14 26.99
CA GLY A 276 -7.83 -21.18 27.73
C GLY A 276 -6.78 -22.21 28.18
N ASP A 277 -6.70 -22.68 29.42
CA ASP A 277 -7.71 -22.84 30.46
C ASP A 277 -7.04 -22.75 31.83
N ASP A 278 -7.74 -22.27 32.86
CA ASP A 278 -7.80 -22.98 34.14
C ASP A 278 -9.05 -22.54 34.93
N TYR A 279 -9.88 -23.53 35.26
CA TYR A 279 -11.13 -23.49 36.02
C TYR A 279 -10.93 -23.04 37.47
N TYR A 280 -11.90 -22.30 38.05
CA TYR A 280 -12.76 -22.75 39.17
C TYR A 280 -13.88 -21.71 39.47
N ASP A 281 -15.12 -22.19 39.33
CA ASP A 281 -16.35 -21.93 40.11
C ASP A 281 -16.41 -20.76 41.12
N ASP A 282 -17.44 -19.90 41.02
CA ASP A 282 -18.62 -19.91 41.92
C ASP A 282 -19.59 -18.73 41.65
N ASP A 283 -20.84 -19.07 41.36
CA ASP A 283 -22.10 -18.44 41.79
C ASP A 283 -22.22 -16.91 42.07
N LYS A 284 -23.07 -16.21 41.27
CA LYS A 284 -24.38 -15.63 41.70
C LYS A 284 -25.01 -14.67 40.66
N TYR A 285 -26.27 -14.97 40.28
CA TYR A 285 -27.48 -14.10 40.28
C TYR A 285 -27.24 -12.56 40.23
N ASP A 286 -27.90 -11.68 39.45
CA ASP A 286 -29.25 -11.61 38.87
C ASP A 286 -29.40 -10.21 38.19
N ASP A 287 -30.38 -10.09 37.28
CA ASP A 287 -31.10 -8.88 36.79
C ASP A 287 -30.30 -7.64 36.27
N GLY A 288 -30.57 -7.00 35.13
CA GLY A 288 -31.79 -6.93 34.35
C GLY A 288 -31.60 -6.02 33.14
N ARG A 289 -32.21 -6.44 32.04
CA ARG A 289 -32.90 -5.66 30.99
C ARG A 289 -32.89 -4.12 31.16
N LEU A 290 -32.50 -3.37 30.12
CA LEU A 290 -33.43 -2.53 29.31
C LEU A 290 -32.71 -1.66 28.27
N ASN A 291 -33.53 -1.21 27.33
CA ASN A 291 -33.27 -0.76 25.98
C ASN A 291 -33.33 0.78 25.87
N SER A 292 -32.80 1.32 24.76
CA SER A 292 -33.41 2.42 23.98
C SER A 292 -33.26 3.91 24.43
N LYS A 293 -32.52 4.64 23.57
CA LYS A 293 -32.89 5.90 22.87
C LYS A 293 -32.78 7.29 23.53
N ASP A 294 -32.28 8.17 22.65
CA ASP A 294 -32.65 9.56 22.36
C ASP A 294 -32.20 10.71 23.29
N ALA A 295 -31.30 11.51 22.70
CA ALA A 295 -31.44 12.94 22.45
C ALA A 295 -31.25 13.99 23.57
N ALA A 296 -30.32 14.90 23.23
CA ALA A 296 -30.39 16.35 23.35
C ALA A 296 -29.90 17.06 24.64
N TRP A 297 -28.80 17.81 24.43
CA TRP A 297 -28.52 19.20 24.85
C TRP A 297 -29.20 19.72 26.14
N ASP A 298 -28.42 20.12 27.15
CA ASP A 298 -27.94 21.51 27.30
C ASP A 298 -27.01 21.70 28.51
N ASP A 299 -26.12 22.68 28.39
CA ASP A 299 -25.44 23.54 29.37
C ASP A 299 -25.15 23.08 30.82
N THR A 300 -23.87 23.21 31.22
CA THR A 300 -23.45 24.25 32.19
C THR A 300 -21.92 24.31 32.35
N PHE A 301 -21.41 25.54 32.24
CA PHE A 301 -20.04 25.97 32.46
C PHE A 301 -19.97 26.59 33.88
N ASP A 302 -18.82 26.47 34.53
CA ASP A 302 -18.40 27.02 35.83
C ASP A 302 -18.95 26.42 37.15
N SER A 303 -18.07 25.75 37.90
CA SER A 303 -17.68 26.23 39.24
C SER A 303 -16.47 25.47 39.84
N CYS A 304 -15.43 26.26 40.11
CA CYS A 304 -14.65 26.32 41.35
C CYS A 304 -13.83 25.10 41.85
N TRP A 305 -12.52 25.31 41.74
CA TRP A 305 -11.54 25.15 42.81
C TRP A 305 -12.13 25.48 44.20
N GLU A 306 -12.05 24.52 45.13
CA GLU A 306 -11.74 24.66 46.57
C GLU A 306 -12.26 23.42 47.31
N ASN A 307 -11.36 22.57 47.82
CA ASN A 307 -11.44 22.09 49.20
C ASN A 307 -10.15 21.39 49.61
N ALA A 308 -9.54 21.95 50.64
CA ALA A 308 -8.30 21.54 51.25
C ALA A 308 -8.59 20.96 52.65
N ILE A 309 -7.78 19.95 53.03
CA ILE A 309 -7.26 19.72 54.39
C ILE A 309 -8.24 19.25 55.50
N CYS A 310 -8.11 17.97 55.85
CA CYS A 310 -7.91 17.42 57.21
C CYS A 310 -7.43 15.98 56.97
N ASP A 311 -6.34 15.44 57.53
CA ASP A 311 -5.96 15.41 58.93
C ASP A 311 -4.47 15.05 59.04
N ARG A 312 -3.73 15.68 59.98
CA ARG A 312 -2.42 15.21 60.45
C ARG A 312 -2.53 14.95 61.93
N THR A 313 -2.18 13.75 62.38
CA THR A 313 -1.24 13.51 63.49
C THR A 313 -1.04 12.01 63.70
N ALA A 314 0.17 11.51 63.47
CA ALA A 314 0.93 10.65 64.40
C ALA A 314 2.17 10.02 63.73
N ALA A 315 3.25 9.92 64.52
CA ALA A 315 4.47 9.13 64.34
C ALA A 315 5.57 9.67 63.39
N LEU A 316 6.50 10.43 64.00
CA LEU A 316 7.87 10.64 63.52
C LEU A 316 8.65 9.32 63.61
N ALA A 317 8.87 8.66 62.48
CA ALA A 317 9.85 7.59 62.33
C ALA A 317 10.98 8.10 61.43
N PHE A 318 12.19 8.23 61.97
CA PHE A 318 13.39 8.52 61.16
C PHE A 318 13.68 7.31 60.26
N ARG A 319 13.30 7.40 58.98
CA ARG A 319 13.65 6.40 57.97
C ARG A 319 15.04 6.71 57.41
N ASN A 320 15.87 5.68 57.29
CA ASN A 320 17.16 5.77 56.61
C ASN A 320 16.91 5.88 55.10
N GLU A 321 17.02 7.09 54.55
CA GLU A 321 16.74 7.41 53.13
C GLU A 321 17.95 7.19 52.20
N THR A 322 18.95 6.42 52.63
CA THR A 322 20.18 6.21 51.84
C THR A 322 19.88 5.55 50.49
N ASP A 323 18.96 4.59 50.44
CA ASP A 323 18.63 3.89 49.19
C ASP A 323 17.67 4.69 48.29
N ALA A 324 16.77 5.48 48.88
CA ALA A 324 15.93 6.41 48.12
C ALA A 324 16.76 7.54 47.49
N THR A 325 17.82 7.98 48.17
CA THR A 325 18.76 8.98 47.64
C THR A 325 19.66 8.37 46.57
N LYS A 326 20.14 7.13 46.74
CA LYS A 326 20.86 6.39 45.69
C LYS A 326 20.00 6.17 44.45
N GLN A 327 18.73 5.79 44.59
CA GLN A 327 17.80 5.65 43.47
C GLN A 327 17.53 6.99 42.76
N LYS A 328 17.39 8.10 43.48
CA LYS A 328 17.24 9.44 42.86
C LYS A 328 18.49 9.92 42.12
N VAL A 329 19.68 9.59 42.63
CA VAL A 329 20.96 9.92 41.97
C VAL A 329 21.22 9.02 40.76
N LEU A 330 20.85 7.73 40.83
CA LEU A 330 20.90 6.81 39.70
C LEU A 330 19.86 7.18 38.63
N ALA A 331 18.65 7.59 39.01
CA ALA A 331 17.64 8.10 38.08
C ALA A 331 18.07 9.40 37.38
N ARG A 332 18.79 10.30 38.07
CA ARG A 332 19.39 11.51 37.48
C ARG A 332 20.63 11.24 36.61
N ARG A 333 21.31 10.09 36.80
CA ARG A 333 22.40 9.65 35.92
C ARG A 333 21.90 8.83 34.72
N ALA A 334 20.70 8.26 34.80
CA ALA A 334 20.02 7.57 33.70
C ALA A 334 19.35 8.53 32.70
N THR A 335 19.08 9.77 33.09
CA THR A 335 18.87 10.86 32.12
C THR A 335 20.22 11.24 31.54
N GLY A 336 20.62 10.54 30.47
CA GLY A 336 21.70 10.95 29.59
C GLY A 336 21.56 12.43 29.25
N LEU A 337 22.71 13.09 29.07
CA LEU A 337 22.86 14.44 28.56
C LEU A 337 21.63 14.85 27.75
N ALA A 338 20.77 15.70 28.32
CA ALA A 338 19.68 16.28 27.57
C ALA A 338 20.31 17.01 26.40
N HIS A 339 20.26 16.40 25.21
CA HIS A 339 20.42 17.14 23.98
C HIS A 339 19.47 18.35 24.08
N PRO A 340 19.93 19.56 23.74
CA PRO A 340 19.07 20.73 23.80
C PRO A 340 17.77 20.36 23.09
N ALA A 341 16.64 20.47 23.80
CA ALA A 341 15.33 20.18 23.23
C ALA A 341 15.28 20.93 21.90
N SER A 342 15.25 20.19 20.78
CA SER A 342 15.10 20.81 19.48
C SER A 342 13.89 21.73 19.61
N LEU A 343 14.04 23.02 19.29
CA LEU A 343 12.91 23.97 19.26
C LEU A 343 11.84 23.40 18.32
N GLN A 344 10.92 22.59 18.85
CA GLN A 344 9.86 22.00 18.08
C GLN A 344 8.79 23.08 17.95
N LEU A 345 8.74 23.67 16.76
CA LEU A 345 7.69 24.60 16.39
C LEU A 345 6.31 23.98 16.67
N GLY A 346 5.40 24.77 17.22
CA GLY A 346 4.02 24.38 17.44
C GLY A 346 3.35 23.87 16.16
N TRP A 347 2.35 23.01 16.32
CA TRP A 347 1.61 22.44 15.20
C TRP A 347 0.95 23.51 14.33
N ASP A 348 0.58 24.65 14.89
CA ASP A 348 0.05 25.80 14.16
C ASP A 348 1.03 26.36 13.12
N VAL A 349 2.34 26.37 13.41
CA VAL A 349 3.38 26.82 12.47
C VAL A 349 3.70 25.73 11.47
N ARG A 350 3.93 24.50 11.96
CA ARG A 350 4.29 23.35 11.12
C ARG A 350 3.21 23.05 10.09
N ALA A 351 1.96 23.00 10.52
CA ALA A 351 0.82 22.70 9.65
C ALA A 351 0.64 23.78 8.57
N ARG A 352 0.75 25.07 8.93
CA ARG A 352 0.69 26.17 7.95
C ARG A 352 1.82 26.08 6.93
N TYR A 353 3.06 25.88 7.40
CA TYR A 353 4.20 25.73 6.49
C TYR A 353 4.00 24.55 5.53
N ALA A 354 3.59 23.39 6.06
CA ALA A 354 3.31 22.19 5.26
C ALA A 354 2.18 22.45 4.24
N PHE A 355 1.09 23.08 4.65
CA PHE A 355 -0.03 23.42 3.77
C PHE A 355 0.40 24.34 2.62
N PHE A 356 1.12 25.43 2.90
CA PHE A 356 1.58 26.34 1.84
C PHE A 356 2.63 25.68 0.93
N SER A 357 3.64 25.01 1.49
CA SER A 357 4.76 24.45 0.72
C SER A 357 4.38 23.22 -0.09
N ILE A 358 3.68 22.27 0.53
CA ILE A 358 3.38 20.98 -0.06
C ILE A 358 2.07 21.05 -0.86
N TYR A 359 1.00 21.59 -0.27
CA TYR A 359 -0.31 21.57 -0.92
C TYR A 359 -0.51 22.73 -1.91
N ILE A 360 -0.35 23.98 -1.46
CA ILE A 360 -0.65 25.16 -2.27
C ILE A 360 0.36 25.33 -3.41
N MET A 361 1.65 25.36 -3.08
CA MET A 361 2.72 25.57 -4.06
C MET A 361 3.09 24.29 -4.82
N GLY A 362 3.07 23.13 -4.13
CA GLY A 362 3.45 21.84 -4.72
C GLY A 362 2.37 21.17 -5.56
N LEU A 363 1.13 21.06 -5.05
CA LEU A 363 0.08 20.23 -5.66
C LEU A 363 -0.99 21.03 -6.41
N SER A 364 -1.79 21.83 -5.71
CA SER A 364 -3.10 22.28 -6.22
C SER A 364 -3.00 23.29 -7.36
N ARG A 365 -1.96 24.15 -7.37
CA ARG A 365 -1.77 25.30 -8.29
C ARG A 365 -3.01 26.21 -8.52
N SER A 366 -4.12 25.94 -7.84
CA SER A 366 -5.44 26.56 -8.01
C SER A 366 -5.80 27.49 -6.85
N TYR A 367 -4.88 27.65 -5.89
CA TYR A 367 -4.93 28.59 -4.77
C TYR A 367 -3.78 29.62 -4.87
N GLY A 368 -3.39 30.01 -6.08
CA GLY A 368 -2.32 31.00 -6.30
C GLY A 368 -2.64 32.33 -5.63
N ALA A 369 -3.91 32.71 -5.59
CA ALA A 369 -4.42 33.90 -4.90
C ALA A 369 -4.25 33.88 -3.37
N LEU A 370 -4.09 32.70 -2.73
CA LEU A 370 -4.08 32.61 -1.27
C LEU A 370 -2.85 33.28 -0.65
N ALA A 371 -1.65 33.00 -1.14
CA ALA A 371 -0.42 33.57 -0.59
C ALA A 371 -0.40 35.13 -0.62
N PRO A 372 -0.71 35.80 -1.74
CA PRO A 372 -0.74 37.26 -1.77
C PRO A 372 -1.93 37.87 -1.00
N LEU A 373 -3.04 37.15 -0.82
CA LEU A 373 -4.11 37.60 0.07
C LEU A 373 -3.69 37.51 1.53
N TYR A 374 -3.19 36.34 1.93
CA TYR A 374 -2.82 36.05 3.30
C TYR A 374 -1.71 36.99 3.82
N SER A 375 -0.74 37.34 2.97
CA SER A 375 0.35 38.28 3.35
C SER A 375 -0.13 39.71 3.61
N ARG A 376 -1.23 40.15 2.98
CA ARG A 376 -1.80 41.50 3.14
C ARG A 376 -2.90 41.58 4.19
N ALA A 377 -3.38 40.44 4.65
CA ALA A 377 -4.58 40.31 5.46
C ALA A 377 -4.30 40.11 6.96
N ALA A 378 -3.25 40.73 7.50
CA ALA A 378 -2.78 40.53 8.87
C ALA A 378 -3.84 40.74 9.96
N HIS A 379 -4.88 41.53 9.67
CA HIS A 379 -5.98 41.84 10.61
C HIS A 379 -7.29 41.11 10.29
N ILE A 380 -7.33 40.28 9.24
CA ILE A 380 -8.56 39.63 8.78
C ILE A 380 -8.72 38.27 9.46
N GLN A 381 -9.41 38.29 10.60
CA GLN A 381 -9.54 37.14 11.50
C GLN A 381 -10.13 35.89 10.81
N HIS A 382 -11.18 36.04 9.99
CA HIS A 382 -11.83 34.90 9.34
C HIS A 382 -10.89 34.19 8.35
N LEU A 383 -10.03 34.93 7.63
CA LEU A 383 -9.08 34.34 6.70
C LEU A 383 -7.97 33.61 7.47
N HIS A 384 -7.44 34.22 8.52
CA HIS A 384 -6.42 33.59 9.38
C HIS A 384 -6.92 32.30 10.02
N ALA A 385 -8.10 32.33 10.63
CA ALA A 385 -8.70 31.15 11.25
C ALA A 385 -9.00 30.05 10.21
N SER A 386 -9.46 30.42 9.01
CA SER A 386 -9.70 29.45 7.92
C SER A 386 -8.40 28.78 7.46
N VAL A 387 -7.31 29.55 7.33
CA VAL A 387 -5.98 29.01 6.99
C VAL A 387 -5.47 28.08 8.09
N GLU A 388 -5.59 28.45 9.37
CA GLU A 388 -5.19 27.58 10.47
C GLU A 388 -6.00 26.28 10.51
N ALA A 389 -7.32 26.36 10.34
CA ALA A 389 -8.21 25.21 10.32
C ALA A 389 -7.83 24.22 9.21
N VAL A 390 -7.74 24.69 7.96
CA VAL A 390 -7.43 23.82 6.82
C VAL A 390 -5.99 23.31 6.87
N SER A 391 -5.05 24.09 7.41
CA SER A 391 -3.66 23.65 7.56
C SER A 391 -3.56 22.49 8.54
N LEU A 392 -4.22 22.59 9.70
CA LEU A 392 -4.26 21.51 10.69
C LEU A 392 -5.00 20.29 10.16
N ALA A 393 -6.10 20.47 9.43
CA ALA A 393 -6.82 19.38 8.77
C ALA A 393 -5.97 18.68 7.70
N PHE A 394 -5.26 19.45 6.88
CA PHE A 394 -4.30 18.93 5.92
C PHE A 394 -3.24 18.10 6.61
N MET A 395 -2.65 18.60 7.71
CA MET A 395 -1.62 17.88 8.45
C MET A 395 -2.15 16.61 9.12
N ALA A 396 -3.36 16.66 9.69
CA ALA A 396 -4.05 15.51 10.27
C ALA A 396 -4.26 14.42 9.20
N CYS A 397 -4.74 14.80 8.02
CA CYS A 397 -4.94 13.90 6.87
C CYS A 397 -3.61 13.37 6.32
N HIS A 398 -2.57 14.21 6.26
CA HIS A 398 -1.30 13.88 5.63
C HIS A 398 -0.44 12.95 6.50
N LEU A 399 -0.47 13.14 7.83
CA LEU A 399 0.22 12.27 8.79
C LEU A 399 -0.65 11.14 9.34
N ASP A 400 -1.92 11.09 8.98
CA ASP A 400 -2.91 10.20 9.59
C ASP A 400 -2.92 10.31 11.13
N SER A 401 -2.98 11.56 11.62
CA SER A 401 -2.85 11.89 13.05
C SER A 401 -4.18 12.38 13.64
N PRO A 402 -4.91 11.54 14.40
CA PRO A 402 -6.17 11.93 15.05
C PRO A 402 -6.01 13.10 16.04
N ALA A 403 -4.84 13.25 16.65
CA ALA A 403 -4.55 14.30 17.62
C ALA A 403 -4.71 15.72 17.05
N LEU A 404 -4.54 15.89 15.73
CA LEU A 404 -4.65 17.19 15.05
C LEU A 404 -6.09 17.53 14.63
N VAL A 405 -7.00 16.55 14.66
CA VAL A 405 -8.41 16.73 14.23
C VAL A 405 -9.13 17.71 15.16
N ARG A 406 -8.99 17.55 16.48
CA ARG A 406 -9.63 18.44 17.46
C ARG A 406 -9.15 19.90 17.34
N PRO A 407 -7.84 20.20 17.35
CA PRO A 407 -7.34 21.55 17.10
C PRO A 407 -7.84 22.15 15.77
N ALA A 408 -7.88 21.34 14.71
CA ALA A 408 -8.39 21.79 13.41
C ALA A 408 -9.87 22.20 13.49
N ARG A 409 -10.69 21.42 14.22
CA ARG A 409 -12.12 21.70 14.44
C ARG A 409 -12.34 22.96 15.28
N GLU A 410 -11.54 23.17 16.32
CA GLU A 410 -11.61 24.39 17.13
C GLU A 410 -11.37 25.65 16.28
N LYS A 411 -10.33 25.62 15.43
CA LYS A 411 -10.04 26.72 14.48
C LYS A 411 -11.12 26.88 13.42
N TYR A 412 -11.70 25.79 12.93
CA TYR A 412 -12.82 25.83 11.99
C TYR A 412 -14.05 26.51 12.59
N VAL A 413 -14.38 26.26 13.87
CA VAL A 413 -15.48 26.94 14.58
C VAL A 413 -15.20 28.44 14.72
N VAL A 414 -13.97 28.83 15.06
CA VAL A 414 -13.56 30.25 15.11
C VAL A 414 -13.73 30.90 13.74
N ALA A 415 -13.31 30.21 12.67
CA ALA A 415 -13.41 30.69 11.30
C ALA A 415 -14.87 30.92 10.87
N ILE A 416 -15.79 29.99 11.15
CA ILE A 416 -17.22 30.17 10.85
C ILE A 416 -17.80 31.39 11.59
N ARG A 417 -17.50 31.53 12.89
CA ARG A 417 -18.04 32.65 13.69
C ARG A 417 -17.56 34.00 13.16
N SER A 418 -16.27 34.11 12.88
CA SER A 418 -15.66 35.34 12.34
C SER A 418 -16.15 35.62 10.91
N LEU A 419 -16.27 34.59 10.07
CA LEU A 419 -16.83 34.73 8.72
C LEU A 419 -18.29 35.19 8.76
N GLY A 420 -19.10 34.64 9.67
CA GLY A 420 -20.48 35.05 9.87
C GLY A 420 -20.61 36.51 10.29
N GLN A 421 -19.64 37.07 11.03
CA GLN A 421 -19.60 38.50 11.32
C GLN A 421 -19.28 39.32 10.06
N ALA A 422 -18.27 38.92 9.28
CA ALA A 422 -17.90 39.57 8.02
C ALA A 422 -19.04 39.57 6.98
N LEU A 423 -19.83 38.49 6.93
CA LEU A 423 -20.98 38.38 6.03
C LEU A 423 -22.13 39.34 6.36
N ARG A 424 -22.20 39.88 7.59
CA ARG A 424 -23.21 40.88 7.98
C ARG A 424 -22.81 42.31 7.57
N ASP A 425 -21.53 42.55 7.31
CA ASP A 425 -21.05 43.83 6.79
C ASP A 425 -21.11 43.83 5.24
N PRO A 426 -21.85 44.77 4.60
CA PRO A 426 -21.92 44.85 3.14
C PRO A 426 -20.57 44.99 2.43
N GLN A 427 -19.59 45.66 3.06
CA GLN A 427 -18.27 45.81 2.45
C GLN A 427 -17.41 44.54 2.59
N ALA A 428 -17.30 43.99 3.81
CA ALA A 428 -16.53 42.77 4.06
C ALA A 428 -17.15 41.55 3.36
N SER A 429 -18.48 41.44 3.28
CA SER A 429 -19.15 40.30 2.61
C SER A 429 -18.79 40.14 1.13
N THR A 430 -18.38 41.22 0.46
CA THR A 430 -17.99 41.21 -0.95
C THR A 430 -16.47 41.24 -1.18
N SER A 431 -15.67 41.08 -0.12
CA SER A 431 -14.20 41.09 -0.23
C SER A 431 -13.61 39.81 -0.84
N ASP A 432 -12.35 39.87 -1.24
CA ASP A 432 -11.58 38.72 -1.73
C ASP A 432 -11.25 37.75 -0.59
N GLU A 433 -10.96 38.28 0.60
CA GLU A 433 -10.66 37.52 1.79
C GLU A 433 -11.87 36.69 2.25
N THR A 434 -13.08 37.25 2.17
CA THR A 434 -14.32 36.55 2.54
C THR A 434 -14.56 35.38 1.57
N LEU A 435 -14.44 35.62 0.26
CA LEU A 435 -14.61 34.56 -0.74
C LEU A 435 -13.54 33.47 -0.59
N GLN A 436 -12.28 33.86 -0.36
CA GLN A 436 -11.19 32.93 -0.12
C GLN A 436 -11.40 32.12 1.16
N SER A 437 -11.94 32.72 2.22
CA SER A 437 -12.24 32.02 3.48
C SER A 437 -13.29 30.93 3.26
N VAL A 438 -14.38 31.24 2.54
CA VAL A 438 -15.42 30.24 2.19
C VAL A 438 -14.80 29.06 1.41
N LEU A 439 -13.92 29.33 0.45
CA LEU A 439 -13.23 28.28 -0.32
C LEU A 439 -12.26 27.43 0.51
N LEU A 440 -11.68 27.98 1.59
CA LEU A 440 -10.83 27.22 2.52
C LEU A 440 -11.66 26.38 3.48
N LEU A 441 -12.83 26.86 3.91
CA LEU A 441 -13.76 26.07 4.73
C LEU A 441 -14.37 24.92 3.93
N ASP A 442 -14.69 25.14 2.65
CA ASP A 442 -15.04 24.09 1.70
C ASP A 442 -13.91 23.04 1.60
N LEU A 443 -12.65 23.47 1.48
CA LEU A 443 -11.50 22.56 1.43
C LEU A 443 -11.30 21.80 2.75
N TYR A 444 -11.48 22.46 3.90
CA TYR A 444 -11.40 21.84 5.22
C TYR A 444 -12.38 20.68 5.34
N GLU A 445 -13.66 20.92 5.04
CA GLU A 445 -14.70 19.89 5.15
C GLU A 445 -14.39 18.70 4.26
N LYS A 446 -13.88 18.97 3.05
CA LYS A 446 -13.48 17.96 2.07
C LYS A 446 -12.29 17.11 2.50
N MET A 447 -11.39 17.65 3.33
CA MET A 447 -10.25 16.91 3.88
C MET A 447 -10.64 16.05 5.10
N VAL A 448 -11.54 16.56 5.95
CA VAL A 448 -11.94 15.90 7.21
C VAL A 448 -13.06 14.88 6.98
N ASN A 449 -14.04 15.19 6.13
CA ASN A 449 -15.16 14.30 5.83
C ASN A 449 -14.92 13.63 4.48
N ARG A 450 -14.79 12.30 4.45
CA ARG A 450 -14.62 11.53 3.21
C ARG A 450 -15.89 10.81 2.75
N ASP A 451 -16.92 10.75 3.59
CA ASP A 451 -18.20 10.13 3.24
C ASP A 451 -19.15 11.13 2.56
N VAL A 452 -18.95 11.30 1.25
CA VAL A 452 -19.64 12.29 0.40
C VAL A 452 -21.15 12.05 0.31
N ARG A 453 -21.60 10.80 0.38
CA ARG A 453 -22.98 10.43 0.03
C ARG A 453 -23.98 10.64 1.17
N ASN A 454 -23.51 10.75 2.41
CA ASN A 454 -24.36 10.83 3.60
C ASN A 454 -24.48 12.24 4.19
N SER A 455 -23.80 13.26 3.64
CA SER A 455 -23.78 14.61 4.21
C SER A 455 -24.38 15.68 3.27
N ILE A 456 -25.64 16.05 3.50
CA ILE A 456 -26.37 17.11 2.77
C ILE A 456 -25.69 18.49 2.96
N THR A 457 -24.93 18.68 4.03
CA THR A 457 -24.25 19.95 4.36
C THR A 457 -23.00 20.24 3.51
N TRP A 458 -22.49 19.25 2.77
CA TRP A 458 -21.22 19.31 2.05
C TRP A 458 -21.11 20.38 0.96
N LEU A 459 -22.19 20.66 0.23
CA LEU A 459 -22.16 21.68 -0.84
C LEU A 459 -22.44 23.09 -0.33
N GLY A 460 -22.61 23.26 1.00
CA GLY A 460 -23.01 24.52 1.61
C GLY A 460 -22.04 25.66 1.30
N HIS A 461 -20.75 25.48 1.57
CA HIS A 461 -19.75 26.53 1.33
C HIS A 461 -19.58 26.86 -0.14
N VAL A 462 -19.44 25.86 -1.02
CA VAL A 462 -19.23 26.13 -2.46
C VAL A 462 -20.47 26.77 -3.11
N ARG A 463 -21.69 26.43 -2.68
CA ARG A 463 -22.92 27.15 -3.10
C ARG A 463 -22.97 28.56 -2.53
N GLY A 464 -22.58 28.73 -1.26
CA GLY A 464 -22.42 30.05 -0.63
C GLY A 464 -21.43 30.93 -1.39
N ALA A 465 -20.29 30.37 -1.80
CA ALA A 465 -19.28 31.05 -2.60
C ALA A 465 -19.86 31.50 -3.95
N MET A 466 -20.68 30.66 -4.59
CA MET A 466 -21.39 31.04 -5.82
C MET A 466 -22.36 32.21 -5.60
N THR A 467 -23.08 32.23 -4.46
CA THR A 467 -23.91 33.37 -4.08
C THR A 467 -23.08 34.63 -3.89
N LEU A 468 -21.93 34.55 -3.21
CA LEU A 468 -21.02 35.69 -3.04
C LEU A 468 -20.49 36.21 -4.38
N VAL A 469 -20.12 35.32 -5.30
CA VAL A 469 -19.71 35.71 -6.67
C VAL A 469 -20.83 36.49 -7.35
N ARG A 470 -22.09 36.03 -7.25
CA ARG A 470 -23.22 36.78 -7.83
C ARG A 470 -23.37 38.16 -7.20
N THR A 471 -23.27 38.27 -5.88
CA THR A 471 -23.38 39.54 -5.15
C THR A 471 -22.24 40.49 -5.48
N ARG A 472 -21.00 39.99 -5.64
CA ARG A 472 -19.81 40.77 -6.02
C ARG A 472 -19.92 41.39 -7.41
N GLY A 473 -20.70 40.79 -8.32
CA GLY A 473 -20.95 41.32 -9.66
C GLY A 473 -19.66 41.64 -10.45
N ARG A 474 -19.50 42.88 -10.89
CA ARG A 474 -18.33 43.32 -11.68
C ARG A 474 -17.00 43.24 -10.91
N ARG A 475 -17.03 43.22 -9.58
CA ARG A 475 -15.82 43.09 -8.74
C ARG A 475 -15.09 41.77 -8.96
N ASN A 476 -15.76 40.73 -9.46
CA ASN A 476 -15.08 39.48 -9.83
C ASN A 476 -14.10 39.63 -10.98
N PHE A 477 -14.19 40.72 -11.74
CA PHE A 477 -13.39 40.96 -12.94
C PHE A 477 -12.49 42.20 -12.80
N SER A 478 -12.43 42.81 -11.61
CA SER A 478 -11.71 44.08 -11.41
C SER A 478 -10.20 43.92 -11.31
N THR A 479 -9.72 42.74 -10.90
CA THR A 479 -8.29 42.43 -10.76
C THR A 479 -8.02 40.98 -11.16
N PRO A 480 -6.78 40.63 -11.56
CA PRO A 480 -6.41 39.24 -11.85
C PRO A 480 -6.71 38.29 -10.70
N LEU A 481 -6.48 38.73 -9.46
CA LEU A 481 -6.75 37.96 -8.25
C LEU A 481 -8.26 37.68 -8.06
N ALA A 482 -9.11 38.67 -8.28
CA ALA A 482 -10.55 38.49 -8.22
C ALA A 482 -11.05 37.51 -9.30
N CYS A 483 -10.49 37.58 -10.51
CA CYS A 483 -10.78 36.63 -11.58
C CYS A 483 -10.37 35.21 -11.21
N GLU A 484 -9.19 35.04 -10.62
CA GLU A 484 -8.68 33.73 -10.17
C GLU A 484 -9.60 33.12 -9.10
N LEU A 485 -10.05 33.91 -8.12
CA LEU A 485 -11.01 33.46 -7.11
C LEU A 485 -12.35 33.05 -7.74
N ALA A 486 -12.87 33.82 -8.68
CA ALA A 486 -14.11 33.51 -9.37
C ALA A 486 -13.99 32.23 -10.23
N ALA A 487 -12.88 32.07 -10.95
CA ALA A 487 -12.55 30.85 -11.68
C ALA A 487 -12.42 29.65 -10.73
N ARG A 488 -11.85 29.86 -9.54
CA ARG A 488 -11.73 28.82 -8.51
C ARG A 488 -13.09 28.33 -8.04
N VAL A 489 -14.04 29.23 -7.77
CA VAL A 489 -15.43 28.87 -7.44
C VAL A 489 -16.03 28.02 -8.56
N ALA A 490 -15.81 28.39 -9.82
CA ALA A 490 -16.36 27.65 -10.96
C ALA A 490 -15.81 26.21 -11.05
N ILE A 491 -14.50 26.03 -10.87
CA ILE A 491 -13.86 24.71 -10.85
C ILE A 491 -14.35 23.89 -9.66
N ALA A 492 -14.32 24.45 -8.45
CA ALA A 492 -14.70 23.77 -7.23
C ALA A 492 -16.17 23.31 -7.28
N LEU A 493 -17.09 24.16 -7.76
CA LEU A 493 -18.50 23.82 -7.88
C LEU A 493 -18.72 22.71 -8.93
N THR A 494 -18.00 22.75 -10.05
CA THR A 494 -18.08 21.72 -11.10
C THR A 494 -17.72 20.34 -10.55
N LEU A 495 -16.56 20.24 -9.89
CA LEU A 495 -16.07 18.98 -9.34
C LEU A 495 -16.93 18.48 -8.18
N SER A 496 -17.39 19.38 -7.30
CA SER A 496 -18.21 18.99 -6.14
C SER A 496 -19.59 18.47 -6.56
N CYS A 497 -20.21 19.08 -7.58
CA CYS A 497 -21.48 18.56 -8.10
C CYS A 497 -21.28 17.24 -8.86
N GLY A 498 -20.16 17.08 -9.58
CA GLY A 498 -19.81 15.79 -10.21
C GLY A 498 -19.68 14.66 -9.18
N ALA A 499 -18.95 14.92 -8.09
CA ALA A 499 -18.77 14.01 -6.96
C ALA A 499 -20.11 13.69 -6.26
N ALA A 500 -20.96 14.69 -6.06
CA ALA A 500 -22.28 14.54 -5.44
C ALA A 500 -23.35 13.96 -6.38
N GLY A 501 -23.09 13.86 -7.68
CA GLY A 501 -24.08 13.43 -8.67
C GLY A 501 -25.24 14.41 -8.85
N LEU A 502 -24.98 15.73 -8.79
CA LEU A 502 -25.99 16.77 -8.92
C LEU A 502 -25.78 17.62 -10.17
N SER A 503 -26.87 18.10 -10.75
CA SER A 503 -26.83 19.04 -11.88
C SER A 503 -26.19 20.37 -11.48
N LEU A 504 -25.49 20.98 -12.43
CA LEU A 504 -24.79 22.23 -12.22
C LEU A 504 -25.75 23.44 -12.32
N PRO A 505 -25.67 24.43 -11.41
CA PRO A 505 -26.54 25.60 -11.47
C PRO A 505 -26.30 26.44 -12.74
N GLY A 506 -27.37 26.93 -13.38
CA GLY A 506 -27.26 27.77 -14.58
C GLY A 506 -26.42 29.05 -14.39
N ALA A 507 -26.38 29.58 -13.16
CA ALA A 507 -25.53 30.71 -12.79
C ALA A 507 -24.03 30.43 -13.03
N LEU A 508 -23.59 29.17 -12.91
CA LEU A 508 -22.21 28.78 -13.15
C LEU A 508 -21.84 28.93 -14.63
N LYS A 509 -22.77 28.59 -15.55
CA LYS A 509 -22.57 28.81 -16.99
C LYS A 509 -22.36 30.29 -17.30
N VAL A 510 -23.18 31.17 -16.71
CA VAL A 510 -23.05 32.63 -16.85
C VAL A 510 -21.68 33.11 -16.37
N LEU A 511 -21.23 32.64 -15.21
CA LEU A 511 -19.92 33.00 -14.66
C LEU A 511 -18.77 32.57 -15.58
N ARG A 512 -18.82 31.34 -16.09
CA ARG A 512 -17.79 30.84 -17.02
C ARG A 512 -17.72 31.67 -18.29
N THR A 513 -18.86 31.92 -18.95
CA THR A 513 -18.91 32.76 -20.15
C THR A 513 -18.34 34.16 -19.91
N ALA A 514 -18.59 34.76 -18.74
CA ALA A 514 -18.03 36.05 -18.38
C ALA A 514 -16.49 36.00 -18.20
N LEU A 515 -15.97 34.95 -17.57
CA LEU A 515 -14.52 34.74 -17.39
C LEU A 515 -13.78 34.43 -18.70
N ASP A 516 -14.44 33.69 -19.61
CA ASP A 516 -13.91 33.42 -20.95
C ASP A 516 -13.86 34.71 -21.78
N SER A 517 -14.91 35.53 -21.71
CA SER A 517 -14.98 36.80 -22.45
C SER A 517 -13.96 37.83 -21.99
N SER A 518 -13.55 37.78 -20.71
CA SER A 518 -12.53 38.67 -20.16
C SER A 518 -11.10 38.15 -20.34
N SER A 519 -10.93 36.99 -21.01
CA SER A 519 -9.65 36.28 -21.15
C SER A 519 -8.91 36.10 -19.82
N SER A 520 -9.63 36.09 -18.70
CA SER A 520 -9.05 36.16 -17.36
C SER A 520 -8.79 34.79 -16.76
N ALA A 521 -9.46 33.76 -17.27
CA ALA A 521 -9.18 32.36 -16.98
C ALA A 521 -8.77 31.67 -18.28
N ALA A 522 -7.62 31.01 -18.26
CA ALA A 522 -7.06 30.37 -19.45
C ALA A 522 -6.23 29.15 -19.08
N GLY A 523 -6.03 28.28 -20.08
CA GLY A 523 -5.10 27.18 -20.03
C GLY A 523 -5.76 25.81 -19.90
N PRO A 524 -4.97 24.73 -20.01
CA PRO A 524 -5.49 23.38 -20.22
C PRO A 524 -6.49 22.89 -19.17
N LYS A 525 -6.25 23.19 -17.88
CA LYS A 525 -7.16 22.81 -16.80
C LYS A 525 -8.50 23.54 -16.91
N TRP A 526 -8.49 24.83 -17.25
CA TRP A 526 -9.71 25.62 -17.40
C TRP A 526 -10.57 25.07 -18.55
N ASP A 527 -9.96 24.81 -19.71
CA ASP A 527 -10.64 24.25 -20.89
C ASP A 527 -11.20 22.85 -20.62
N TYR A 528 -10.42 21.99 -19.95
CA TYR A 528 -10.89 20.69 -19.49
C TYR A 528 -12.12 20.80 -18.57
N THR A 529 -12.10 21.73 -17.60
CA THR A 529 -13.27 21.92 -16.72
C THR A 529 -14.51 22.47 -17.44
N ALA A 530 -14.35 23.09 -18.62
CA ALA A 530 -15.49 23.48 -19.45
C ALA A 530 -16.22 22.23 -19.97
N VAL A 531 -15.47 21.25 -20.51
CA VAL A 531 -16.04 19.99 -20.99
C VAL A 531 -16.62 19.18 -19.82
N MET A 532 -15.98 19.22 -18.65
CA MET A 532 -16.51 18.59 -17.43
C MET A 532 -17.87 19.13 -17.01
N PHE A 533 -18.16 20.41 -17.23
CA PHE A 533 -19.49 20.97 -16.94
C PHE A 533 -20.58 20.21 -17.71
N ASP A 534 -20.35 19.98 -19.00
CA ASP A 534 -21.33 19.28 -19.85
C ASP A 534 -21.40 17.79 -19.53
N ILE A 535 -20.26 17.14 -19.29
CA ILE A 535 -20.20 15.72 -18.90
C ILE A 535 -20.95 15.46 -17.59
N VAL A 536 -20.77 16.32 -16.58
CA VAL A 536 -21.45 16.17 -15.27
C VAL A 536 -22.97 16.25 -15.43
N ASN A 537 -23.48 17.26 -16.15
CA ASN A 537 -24.92 17.37 -16.39
C ASN A 537 -25.46 16.19 -17.20
N PHE A 538 -24.74 15.78 -18.24
CA PHE A 538 -25.09 14.62 -19.05
C PHE A 538 -25.18 13.34 -18.21
N ARG A 539 -24.19 13.07 -17.35
CA ARG A 539 -24.22 11.91 -16.45
C ARG A 539 -25.43 11.94 -15.53
N VAL A 540 -25.76 13.10 -14.96
CA VAL A 540 -26.93 13.24 -14.09
C VAL A 540 -28.23 12.94 -14.84
N ASP A 541 -28.37 13.45 -16.07
CA ASP A 541 -29.53 13.17 -16.91
C ASP A 541 -29.66 11.69 -17.29
N VAL A 542 -28.55 11.00 -17.54
CA VAL A 542 -28.55 9.55 -17.80
C VAL A 542 -28.99 8.79 -16.54
N LEU A 543 -28.41 9.09 -15.37
CA LEU A 543 -28.73 8.41 -14.11
C LEU A 543 -30.18 8.67 -13.65
N ALA A 544 -30.72 9.86 -13.93
CA ALA A 544 -32.11 10.20 -13.63
C ALA A 544 -33.12 9.57 -14.62
N GLY A 545 -32.65 8.92 -15.69
CA GLY A 545 -33.52 8.37 -16.74
C GLY A 545 -34.11 9.44 -17.67
N ASN A 546 -33.65 10.69 -17.60
CA ASN A 546 -34.07 11.77 -18.50
C ASN A 546 -33.64 11.50 -19.96
N ILE A 547 -32.61 10.66 -20.15
CA ILE A 547 -32.15 10.17 -21.46
C ILE A 547 -32.41 8.67 -21.52
N ALA A 548 -33.61 8.28 -21.95
CA ALA A 548 -34.03 6.87 -21.97
C ALA A 548 -33.44 6.04 -23.13
N SER A 549 -33.08 6.67 -24.25
CA SER A 549 -32.60 5.95 -25.44
C SER A 549 -31.09 5.66 -25.37
N PRO A 550 -30.65 4.39 -25.37
CA PRO A 550 -29.23 4.04 -25.39
C PRO A 550 -28.47 4.67 -26.57
N ALA A 551 -29.11 4.78 -27.74
CA ALA A 551 -28.52 5.43 -28.91
C ALA A 551 -28.26 6.95 -28.68
N VAL A 552 -29.11 7.62 -27.89
CA VAL A 552 -28.90 9.03 -27.52
C VAL A 552 -27.77 9.17 -26.50
N VAL A 553 -27.66 8.23 -25.55
CA VAL A 553 -26.54 8.17 -24.60
C VAL A 553 -25.22 8.04 -25.36
N VAL A 554 -25.12 7.05 -26.26
CA VAL A 554 -23.93 6.80 -27.09
C VAL A 554 -23.56 8.02 -27.94
N SER A 555 -24.54 8.62 -28.63
CA SER A 555 -24.25 9.76 -29.51
C SER A 555 -23.72 10.98 -28.74
N LYS A 556 -24.32 11.31 -27.59
CA LYS A 556 -23.82 12.39 -26.73
C LYS A 556 -22.46 12.07 -26.12
N ALA A 557 -22.24 10.84 -25.65
CA ALA A 557 -20.96 10.43 -25.09
C ALA A 557 -19.82 10.55 -26.12
N ARG A 558 -20.06 10.18 -27.39
CA ARG A 558 -19.10 10.36 -28.50
C ARG A 558 -18.78 11.83 -28.77
N VAL A 559 -19.78 12.71 -28.70
CA VAL A 559 -19.55 14.16 -28.85
C VAL A 559 -18.61 14.67 -27.76
N PHE A 560 -18.85 14.31 -26.50
CA PHE A 560 -17.98 14.74 -25.40
C PHE A 560 -16.58 14.11 -25.48
N ASP A 561 -16.45 12.84 -25.88
CA ASP A 561 -15.14 12.23 -26.13
C ASP A 561 -14.37 12.97 -27.23
N SER A 562 -15.05 13.39 -28.31
CA SER A 562 -14.43 14.19 -29.38
C SER A 562 -13.93 15.55 -28.89
N TYR A 563 -14.62 16.19 -27.93
CA TYR A 563 -14.17 17.44 -27.32
C TYR A 563 -12.92 17.22 -26.47
N LEU A 564 -12.87 16.14 -25.68
CA LEU A 564 -11.69 15.77 -24.90
C LEU A 564 -10.49 15.40 -25.80
N ALA A 565 -10.71 14.60 -26.84
CA ALA A 565 -9.67 14.29 -27.83
C ALA A 565 -9.16 15.55 -28.56
N GLY A 566 -10.07 16.50 -28.84
CA GLY A 566 -9.70 17.81 -29.36
C GLY A 566 -8.84 18.61 -28.40
N LEU A 567 -9.08 18.54 -27.09
CA LEU A 567 -8.22 19.18 -26.09
C LEU A 567 -6.81 18.59 -26.08
N GLU A 568 -6.67 17.26 -26.17
CA GLU A 568 -5.36 16.59 -26.25
C GLU A 568 -4.51 17.13 -27.40
N MET A 569 -5.13 17.36 -28.56
CA MET A 569 -4.45 17.89 -29.74
C MET A 569 -4.00 19.36 -29.58
N ARG A 570 -4.69 20.12 -28.73
CA ARG A 570 -4.40 21.54 -28.44
C ARG A 570 -3.49 21.73 -27.22
N MET A 571 -3.10 20.65 -26.55
CA MET A 571 -2.21 20.74 -25.40
C MET A 571 -0.88 21.41 -25.78
N PRO A 572 -0.32 22.29 -24.92
CA PRO A 572 0.97 22.92 -25.18
C PRO A 572 2.04 21.87 -25.48
N THR A 573 2.93 22.17 -26.43
CA THR A 573 4.04 21.27 -26.78
C THR A 573 4.93 20.96 -25.58
N SER A 574 5.12 21.93 -24.68
CA SER A 574 5.84 21.77 -23.41
C SER A 574 5.18 20.82 -22.41
N TRP A 575 3.93 20.40 -22.65
CA TRP A 575 3.19 19.47 -21.79
C TRP A 575 3.11 18.06 -22.38
N LYS A 576 3.56 17.84 -23.62
CA LYS A 576 3.63 16.51 -24.21
C LYS A 576 4.61 15.65 -23.41
N ALA A 577 4.24 14.39 -23.18
CA ALA A 577 5.12 13.46 -22.49
C ALA A 577 6.30 13.06 -23.38
N GLN A 578 7.45 12.88 -22.76
CA GLN A 578 8.57 12.18 -23.35
C GLN A 578 8.46 10.70 -22.98
N ARG A 579 8.43 9.84 -24.00
CA ARG A 579 8.49 8.40 -23.80
C ARG A 579 9.92 7.96 -23.54
N VAL A 580 10.11 7.18 -22.48
CA VAL A 580 11.38 6.57 -22.10
C VAL A 580 11.25 5.06 -22.25
N TYR A 581 12.14 4.46 -23.03
CA TYR A 581 12.22 3.01 -23.20
C TYR A 581 13.25 2.43 -22.24
N THR A 582 12.97 1.25 -21.69
CA THR A 582 13.86 0.54 -20.78
C THR A 582 13.83 -0.95 -21.06
N ASP A 583 15.02 -1.56 -21.09
CA ASP A 583 15.20 -3.01 -21.13
C ASP A 583 15.32 -3.61 -19.73
N ARG A 584 15.48 -2.77 -18.70
CA ARG A 584 15.49 -3.21 -17.30
C ARG A 584 14.06 -3.49 -16.86
N HIS A 585 13.87 -4.67 -16.26
CA HIS A 585 12.62 -5.00 -15.59
C HIS A 585 12.49 -4.14 -14.33
N GLU A 586 11.49 -3.27 -14.30
CA GLU A 586 11.18 -2.43 -13.17
C GLU A 586 9.69 -2.64 -12.82
N PRO A 587 9.37 -3.09 -11.61
CA PRO A 587 8.02 -3.37 -11.14
C PRO A 587 6.99 -2.31 -11.50
N CYS A 588 7.33 -1.05 -11.23
CA CYS A 588 6.41 0.05 -11.42
C CYS A 588 6.31 0.52 -12.88
N ILE A 589 6.87 -0.23 -13.85
CA ILE A 589 6.78 0.03 -15.29
C ILE A 589 5.97 -1.09 -15.96
N PHE A 590 4.83 -0.73 -16.56
CA PHE A 590 4.05 -1.67 -17.36
C PHE A 590 4.66 -1.84 -18.76
N GLY A 591 5.21 -3.01 -19.06
CA GLY A 591 5.83 -3.31 -20.35
C GLY A 591 7.29 -2.86 -20.43
N ARG A 592 7.66 -2.11 -21.47
CA ARG A 592 9.07 -1.69 -21.75
C ARG A 592 9.24 -0.18 -21.90
N TYR A 593 8.24 0.61 -21.51
CA TYR A 593 8.32 2.05 -21.61
C TYR A 593 7.45 2.75 -20.56
N TYR A 594 7.75 4.02 -20.31
CA TYR A 594 6.93 4.91 -19.51
C TYR A 594 7.00 6.34 -20.05
N ASP A 595 6.04 7.16 -19.66
CA ASP A 595 5.84 8.51 -20.18
C ASP A 595 6.09 9.54 -19.08
N VAL A 596 7.00 10.49 -19.35
CA VAL A 596 7.38 11.56 -18.42
C VAL A 596 6.90 12.90 -18.96
N HIS A 597 5.92 13.51 -18.29
CA HIS A 597 5.49 14.87 -18.57
C HIS A 597 6.46 15.89 -17.96
N SER A 598 6.40 17.15 -18.42
CA SER A 598 7.26 18.24 -17.94
C SER A 598 7.05 18.62 -16.46
N THR A 599 5.85 18.39 -15.92
CA THR A 599 5.54 18.56 -14.49
C THR A 599 4.51 17.54 -14.04
N HIS A 600 4.46 17.23 -12.73
CA HIS A 600 3.36 16.43 -12.17
C HIS A 600 2.00 17.09 -12.35
N TYR A 601 1.94 18.43 -12.37
CA TYR A 601 0.70 19.16 -12.69
C TYR A 601 0.23 18.91 -14.12
N ALA A 602 1.15 18.93 -15.10
CA ALA A 602 0.82 18.58 -16.48
C ALA A 602 0.33 17.14 -16.57
N ALA A 603 1.02 16.20 -15.92
CA ALA A 603 0.59 14.81 -15.85
C ALA A 603 -0.79 14.67 -15.21
N GLN A 604 -1.10 15.42 -14.16
CA GLN A 604 -2.40 15.41 -13.48
C GLN A 604 -3.55 15.82 -14.42
N VAL A 605 -3.35 16.86 -15.22
CA VAL A 605 -4.36 17.35 -16.19
C VAL A 605 -4.55 16.35 -17.34
N TRP A 606 -3.46 15.84 -17.91
CA TRP A 606 -3.51 14.78 -18.93
C TRP A 606 -4.28 13.56 -18.44
N ASN A 607 -3.91 13.06 -17.26
CA ASN A 607 -4.58 11.92 -16.65
C ASN A 607 -6.05 12.24 -16.32
N GLY A 608 -6.40 13.49 -16.01
CA GLY A 608 -7.79 13.93 -15.86
C GLY A 608 -8.59 13.76 -17.17
N ILE A 609 -8.05 14.29 -18.27
CA ILE A 609 -8.66 14.17 -19.62
C ILE A 609 -8.82 12.69 -20.00
N TRP A 610 -7.75 11.91 -19.90
CA TRP A 610 -7.75 10.47 -20.21
C TRP A 610 -8.80 9.71 -19.40
N THR A 611 -8.89 9.97 -18.09
CA THR A 611 -9.87 9.29 -17.23
C THR A 611 -11.30 9.59 -17.64
N GLN A 612 -11.61 10.81 -18.08
CA GLN A 612 -12.97 11.13 -18.52
C GLN A 612 -13.31 10.53 -19.88
N ARG A 613 -12.33 10.45 -20.78
CA ARG A 613 -12.48 9.67 -22.02
C ARG A 613 -12.70 8.20 -21.73
N LEU A 614 -12.01 7.65 -20.74
CA LEU A 614 -12.20 6.28 -20.27
C LEU A 614 -13.64 6.05 -19.78
N VAL A 615 -14.14 6.94 -18.91
CA VAL A 615 -15.53 6.91 -18.40
C VAL A 615 -16.56 6.99 -19.54
N LEU A 616 -16.35 7.88 -20.51
CA LEU A 616 -17.26 8.02 -21.65
C LEU A 616 -17.25 6.80 -22.56
N ASN A 617 -16.08 6.21 -22.84
CA ASN A 617 -15.98 5.03 -23.69
C ASN A 617 -16.50 3.76 -23.00
N ASP A 618 -16.35 3.63 -21.68
CA ASP A 618 -17.02 2.61 -20.88
C ASP A 618 -18.55 2.76 -20.98
N MET A 619 -19.06 4.00 -20.88
CA MET A 619 -20.49 4.27 -21.08
C MET A 619 -20.97 3.93 -22.50
N ILE A 620 -20.19 4.28 -23.54
CA ILE A 620 -20.48 3.93 -24.94
C ILE A 620 -20.58 2.41 -25.08
N GLN A 621 -19.58 1.67 -24.60
CA GLN A 621 -19.55 0.21 -24.67
C GLN A 621 -20.77 -0.43 -24.01
N LYS A 622 -21.19 0.07 -22.84
CA LYS A 622 -22.36 -0.43 -22.09
C LYS A 622 -23.71 -0.16 -22.77
N HIS A 623 -23.81 0.91 -23.56
CA HIS A 623 -25.08 1.37 -24.16
C HIS A 623 -25.15 1.18 -25.68
N GLU A 624 -24.14 0.59 -26.32
CA GLU A 624 -24.09 0.45 -27.77
C GLU A 624 -25.20 -0.48 -28.30
N PRO A 625 -26.03 0.00 -29.26
CA PRO A 625 -27.03 -0.84 -29.91
C PRO A 625 -26.36 -1.98 -30.69
N GLY A 626 -26.76 -3.23 -30.41
CA GLY A 626 -26.15 -4.42 -31.03
C GLY A 626 -25.12 -5.14 -30.15
N GLY A 627 -24.91 -4.67 -28.92
CA GLY A 627 -24.13 -5.38 -27.91
C GLY A 627 -22.62 -5.28 -28.11
N PRO A 628 -21.83 -6.12 -27.40
CA PRO A 628 -20.37 -5.98 -27.28
C PRO A 628 -19.60 -6.12 -28.59
N THR A 629 -20.17 -6.82 -29.58
CA THR A 629 -19.53 -7.11 -30.87
C THR A 629 -19.85 -6.08 -31.95
N SER A 630 -20.65 -5.07 -31.64
CA SER A 630 -20.97 -4.00 -32.59
C SER A 630 -19.70 -3.19 -32.94
N PRO A 631 -19.64 -2.56 -34.13
CA PRO A 631 -18.49 -1.74 -34.52
C PRO A 631 -18.20 -0.59 -33.53
N GLY A 632 -19.27 0.02 -32.99
CA GLY A 632 -19.15 1.08 -31.99
C GLY A 632 -18.55 0.60 -30.68
N ALA A 633 -19.03 -0.54 -30.15
CA ALA A 633 -18.50 -1.14 -28.92
C ALA A 633 -17.05 -1.60 -29.09
N THR A 634 -16.70 -2.13 -30.27
CA THR A 634 -15.33 -2.54 -30.60
C THR A 634 -14.39 -1.33 -30.67
N SER A 635 -14.84 -0.23 -31.28
CA SER A 635 -14.07 1.02 -31.30
C SER A 635 -13.86 1.56 -29.88
N ALA A 636 -14.91 1.59 -29.05
CA ALA A 636 -14.82 2.02 -27.67
C ALA A 636 -13.85 1.13 -26.85
N ALA A 637 -13.91 -0.20 -27.02
CA ALA A 637 -13.00 -1.14 -26.37
C ALA A 637 -11.54 -0.89 -26.73
N LYS A 638 -11.25 -0.56 -28.00
CA LYS A 638 -9.89 -0.18 -28.43
C LYS A 638 -9.44 1.12 -27.75
N THR A 639 -10.30 2.14 -27.74
CA THR A 639 -10.02 3.41 -27.07
C THR A 639 -9.79 3.22 -25.57
N ILE A 640 -10.58 2.38 -24.90
CA ILE A 640 -10.38 1.98 -23.50
C ILE A 640 -8.99 1.37 -23.33
N ALA A 641 -8.61 0.37 -24.13
CA ALA A 641 -7.32 -0.29 -24.02
C ALA A 641 -6.13 0.68 -24.22
N ASP A 642 -6.25 1.60 -25.17
CA ASP A 642 -5.21 2.61 -25.45
C ASP A 642 -5.08 3.61 -24.30
N ILE A 643 -6.19 4.11 -23.76
CA ILE A 643 -6.20 5.06 -22.64
C ILE A 643 -5.69 4.41 -21.35
N THR A 644 -6.13 3.19 -21.03
CA THR A 644 -5.66 2.47 -19.84
C THR A 644 -4.15 2.29 -19.89
N ARG A 645 -3.59 1.97 -21.07
CA ARG A 645 -2.13 1.89 -21.27
C ARG A 645 -1.43 3.24 -21.07
N GLN A 646 -2.04 4.35 -21.49
CA GLN A 646 -1.50 5.71 -21.25
C GLN A 646 -1.48 6.07 -19.76
N ILE A 647 -2.57 5.78 -19.03
CA ILE A 647 -2.64 5.99 -17.58
C ILE A 647 -1.54 5.16 -16.87
N CYS A 648 -1.37 3.88 -17.25
CA CYS A 648 -0.32 3.02 -16.70
C CYS A 648 1.09 3.54 -17.02
N ALA A 649 1.33 4.01 -18.25
CA ALA A 649 2.62 4.56 -18.66
C ALA A 649 3.01 5.83 -17.90
N ALA A 650 2.04 6.59 -17.37
CA ALA A 650 2.30 7.78 -16.56
C ALA A 650 2.67 7.46 -15.09
N VAL A 651 2.37 6.26 -14.58
CA VAL A 651 2.60 5.88 -13.17
C VAL A 651 4.07 6.05 -12.72
N PRO A 652 5.08 5.57 -13.48
CA PRO A 652 6.49 5.76 -13.16
C PRO A 652 6.89 7.18 -12.76
N GLN A 653 6.32 8.20 -13.41
CA GLN A 653 6.63 9.60 -13.12
C GLN A 653 6.30 9.99 -11.67
N PHE A 654 5.32 9.33 -11.04
CA PHE A 654 4.90 9.58 -9.66
C PHE A 654 5.67 8.74 -8.63
N VAL A 655 6.26 7.63 -9.06
CA VAL A 655 6.76 6.58 -8.17
C VAL A 655 8.29 6.50 -8.17
N LEU A 656 8.91 6.51 -9.36
CA LEU A 656 10.30 6.13 -9.53
C LEU A 656 11.24 7.35 -9.46
N PRO A 657 12.32 7.30 -8.66
CA PRO A 657 13.41 8.27 -8.71
C PRO A 657 14.09 8.34 -10.09
N ALA A 658 14.15 7.21 -10.80
CA ALA A 658 14.70 7.15 -12.15
C ALA A 658 13.84 7.89 -13.19
N ALA A 659 12.53 7.99 -12.98
CA ALA A 659 11.64 8.74 -13.85
C ALA A 659 11.67 10.25 -13.53
N ARG A 660 11.83 10.59 -12.24
CA ARG A 660 11.95 11.98 -11.75
C ARG A 660 12.81 12.05 -10.51
N THR A 661 13.81 12.92 -10.54
CA THR A 661 14.77 13.10 -9.45
C THR A 661 14.15 13.69 -8.18
N GLU A 662 12.96 14.30 -8.27
CA GLU A 662 12.22 14.77 -7.10
C GLU A 662 11.52 13.63 -6.32
N ASN A 663 11.43 12.43 -6.90
CA ASN A 663 10.88 11.26 -6.23
C ASN A 663 11.95 10.60 -5.35
N SER A 664 11.53 10.09 -4.19
CA SER A 664 12.41 9.42 -3.23
C SER A 664 11.76 8.16 -2.68
N VAL A 665 12.57 7.28 -2.10
CA VAL A 665 12.11 6.16 -1.28
C VAL A 665 12.78 6.29 0.10
N PRO A 666 12.01 6.43 1.20
CA PRO A 666 10.54 6.50 1.26
C PRO A 666 9.97 7.74 0.57
N PHE A 667 8.69 7.69 0.20
CA PHE A 667 8.06 8.76 -0.58
C PHE A 667 8.00 10.06 0.21
N SER A 668 8.38 11.15 -0.44
CA SER A 668 8.27 12.49 0.14
C SER A 668 6.81 12.88 0.38
N PRO A 669 6.53 13.79 1.33
CA PRO A 669 5.19 14.33 1.56
C PRO A 669 4.44 14.77 0.29
N LEU A 670 5.12 15.49 -0.61
CA LEU A 670 4.54 15.94 -1.86
C LEU A 670 4.27 14.77 -2.81
N GLN A 671 5.22 13.84 -2.93
CA GLN A 671 5.08 12.66 -3.78
C GLN A 671 3.87 11.81 -3.39
N ARG A 672 3.62 11.62 -2.08
CA ARG A 672 2.42 10.90 -1.58
C ARG A 672 1.13 11.56 -2.06
N LEU A 673 1.03 12.88 -1.99
CA LEU A 673 -0.14 13.61 -2.48
C LEU A 673 -0.30 13.51 -4.01
N GLN A 674 0.80 13.56 -4.74
CA GLN A 674 0.76 13.41 -6.20
C GLN A 674 0.28 11.99 -6.58
N CYS A 675 0.76 10.95 -5.89
CA CYS A 675 0.29 9.57 -6.05
C CYS A 675 -1.20 9.41 -5.68
N HIS A 676 -1.68 10.11 -4.64
CA HIS A 676 -3.09 10.13 -4.27
C HIS A 676 -4.01 10.56 -5.42
N THR A 677 -3.54 11.42 -6.32
CA THR A 677 -4.32 11.84 -7.49
C THR A 677 -4.52 10.72 -8.52
N MET A 678 -3.71 9.66 -8.48
CA MET A 678 -3.77 8.53 -9.41
C MET A 678 -4.70 7.41 -8.94
N LEU A 679 -5.02 7.32 -7.65
CA LEU A 679 -5.73 6.18 -7.07
C LEU A 679 -7.08 5.89 -7.75
N ALA A 680 -7.96 6.90 -7.87
CA ALA A 680 -9.26 6.72 -8.54
C ALA A 680 -9.13 6.42 -10.04
N LYS A 681 -8.03 6.85 -10.66
CA LYS A 681 -7.75 6.61 -12.07
C LYS A 681 -7.30 5.18 -12.30
N LEU A 682 -6.39 4.69 -11.45
CA LEU A 682 -5.91 3.30 -11.44
C LEU A 682 -7.05 2.33 -11.10
N HIS A 683 -7.91 2.69 -10.16
CA HIS A 683 -9.13 1.94 -9.87
C HIS A 683 -9.98 1.74 -11.12
N HIS A 684 -10.38 2.83 -11.78
CA HIS A 684 -11.25 2.73 -12.94
C HIS A 684 -10.57 2.06 -14.13
N ALA A 685 -9.28 2.36 -14.37
CA ALA A 685 -8.44 1.68 -15.36
C ALA A 685 -8.40 0.16 -15.14
N GLY A 686 -8.20 -0.29 -13.89
CA GLY A 686 -8.22 -1.70 -13.53
C GLY A 686 -9.60 -2.34 -13.68
N GLN A 687 -10.66 -1.58 -13.44
CA GLN A 687 -12.05 -2.07 -13.54
C GLN A 687 -12.47 -2.32 -15.00
N VAL A 688 -12.14 -1.41 -15.92
CA VAL A 688 -12.59 -1.48 -17.32
C VAL A 688 -11.62 -2.24 -18.22
N SER A 689 -10.39 -2.51 -17.77
CA SER A 689 -9.41 -3.23 -18.58
C SER A 689 -9.81 -4.70 -18.78
N THR A 690 -9.75 -5.18 -20.02
CA THR A 690 -9.89 -6.60 -20.35
C THR A 690 -8.56 -7.36 -20.28
N ASP A 691 -7.44 -6.66 -20.13
CA ASP A 691 -6.11 -7.25 -20.04
C ASP A 691 -5.83 -7.70 -18.60
N ALA A 692 -5.85 -9.01 -18.37
CA ALA A 692 -5.63 -9.61 -17.06
C ALA A 692 -4.24 -9.30 -16.48
N TYR A 693 -3.21 -9.17 -17.33
CA TYR A 693 -1.86 -8.83 -16.89
C TYR A 693 -1.79 -7.37 -16.44
N MET A 694 -2.39 -6.47 -17.21
CA MET A 694 -2.47 -5.06 -16.82
C MET A 694 -3.27 -4.87 -15.54
N ARG A 695 -4.36 -5.62 -15.35
CA ARG A 695 -5.13 -5.61 -14.10
C ARG A 695 -4.30 -6.07 -12.91
N GLY A 696 -3.57 -7.18 -13.06
CA GLY A 696 -2.64 -7.67 -12.04
C GLY A 696 -1.56 -6.65 -11.73
N TRP A 697 -1.01 -6.00 -12.75
CA TRP A 697 0.01 -4.96 -12.58
C TRP A 697 -0.53 -3.70 -11.87
N ILE A 698 -1.71 -3.20 -12.25
CA ILE A 698 -2.37 -2.06 -11.57
C ILE A 698 -2.58 -2.39 -10.10
N PHE A 699 -3.00 -3.61 -9.83
CA PHE A 699 -3.17 -4.12 -8.48
C PHE A 699 -1.83 -4.10 -7.70
N ASP A 700 -0.76 -4.63 -8.29
CA ASP A 700 0.57 -4.65 -7.68
C ASP A 700 1.13 -3.23 -7.43
N VAL A 701 0.85 -2.28 -8.33
CA VAL A 701 1.18 -0.86 -8.15
C VAL A 701 0.42 -0.25 -6.99
N LEU A 702 -0.87 -0.54 -6.83
CA LEU A 702 -1.65 -0.01 -5.70
C LEU A 702 -1.13 -0.53 -4.35
N GLU A 703 -0.73 -1.80 -4.27
CA GLU A 703 -0.06 -2.35 -3.08
C GLU A 703 1.32 -1.71 -2.86
N HIS A 704 2.10 -1.47 -3.92
CA HIS A 704 3.36 -0.73 -3.82
C HIS A 704 3.17 0.69 -3.24
N LEU A 705 2.15 1.41 -3.70
CA LEU A 705 1.80 2.73 -3.17
C LEU A 705 1.40 2.66 -1.69
N ALA A 706 0.74 1.58 -1.26
CA ALA A 706 0.38 1.37 0.14
C ALA A 706 1.61 1.09 1.00
N ASP A 707 2.45 0.13 0.59
CA ASP A 707 3.57 -0.38 1.38
C ASP A 707 4.75 0.58 1.38
N VAL A 708 5.22 1.00 0.21
CA VAL A 708 6.42 1.85 0.05
C VAL A 708 6.08 3.33 0.14
N GLY A 709 4.92 3.70 -0.41
CA GLY A 709 4.44 5.08 -0.35
C GLY A 709 3.81 5.46 1.00
N SER A 710 3.53 4.48 1.87
CA SER A 710 2.74 4.64 3.09
C SER A 710 1.36 5.28 2.83
N ILE A 711 0.75 4.96 1.69
CA ILE A 711 -0.54 5.50 1.26
C ILE A 711 -1.65 4.50 1.59
N LYS A 712 -2.16 4.53 2.82
CA LYS A 712 -3.19 3.57 3.30
C LYS A 712 -4.38 3.43 2.35
N MET A 713 -4.84 4.56 1.80
CA MET A 713 -5.95 4.61 0.83
C MET A 713 -5.68 3.79 -0.44
N ALA A 714 -4.42 3.57 -0.83
CA ALA A 714 -4.11 2.73 -1.99
C ALA A 714 -4.48 1.26 -1.75
N ARG A 715 -4.33 0.76 -0.52
CA ARG A 715 -4.78 -0.59 -0.14
C ARG A 715 -6.30 -0.70 -0.16
N GLU A 716 -7.00 0.28 0.39
CA GLU A 716 -8.47 0.34 0.31
C GLU A 716 -8.96 0.30 -1.15
N VAL A 717 -8.29 1.02 -2.05
CA VAL A 717 -8.60 1.02 -3.48
C VAL A 717 -8.31 -0.34 -4.13
N ALA A 718 -7.21 -0.99 -3.77
CA ALA A 718 -6.84 -2.32 -4.25
C ALA A 718 -7.87 -3.38 -3.80
N ASP A 719 -8.29 -3.34 -2.54
CA ASP A 719 -9.32 -4.22 -1.99
C ASP A 719 -10.68 -3.98 -2.61
N HIS A 720 -11.03 -2.71 -2.84
CA HIS A 720 -12.24 -2.36 -3.56
C HIS A 720 -12.23 -2.91 -4.98
N LEU A 721 -11.10 -2.82 -5.70
CA LEU A 721 -10.97 -3.35 -7.06
C LEU A 721 -11.11 -4.88 -7.11
N ARG A 722 -10.70 -5.58 -6.05
CA ARG A 722 -10.89 -7.04 -5.92
C ARG A 722 -12.34 -7.44 -5.64
N THR A 723 -13.00 -6.72 -4.72
CA THR A 723 -14.27 -7.16 -4.11
C THR A 723 -15.51 -6.61 -4.79
N ARG A 724 -15.43 -5.42 -5.42
CA ARG A 724 -16.59 -4.71 -5.96
C ARG A 724 -16.33 -4.14 -7.36
N GLN A 725 -16.96 -4.76 -8.35
CA GLN A 725 -16.85 -4.38 -9.77
C GLN A 725 -17.96 -3.42 -10.25
N ASP A 726 -18.96 -3.13 -9.41
CA ASP A 726 -20.16 -2.34 -9.75
C ASP A 726 -20.01 -0.84 -9.51
N VAL A 727 -18.89 -0.41 -8.96
CA VAL A 727 -18.68 0.96 -8.48
C VAL A 727 -18.15 1.86 -9.59
N ASP A 728 -18.75 3.04 -9.76
CA ASP A 728 -18.33 3.99 -10.79
C ASP A 728 -17.08 4.80 -10.41
N PHE A 729 -16.45 5.41 -11.41
CA PHE A 729 -15.28 6.28 -11.22
C PHE A 729 -15.53 7.37 -10.16
N TRP A 730 -16.72 7.97 -10.14
CA TRP A 730 -17.03 9.07 -9.22
C TRP A 730 -17.11 8.62 -7.77
N HIS A 731 -17.61 7.41 -7.51
CA HIS A 731 -17.54 6.83 -6.18
C HIS A 731 -16.10 6.58 -5.75
N ALA A 732 -15.26 6.02 -6.63
CA ALA A 732 -13.83 5.86 -6.33
C ALA A 732 -13.15 7.22 -6.10
N TYR A 733 -13.49 8.24 -6.90
CA TYR A 733 -12.99 9.61 -6.78
C TYR A 733 -13.39 10.27 -5.44
N CYS A 734 -14.56 9.94 -4.92
CA CYS A 734 -15.04 10.32 -3.60
C CYS A 734 -14.28 9.57 -2.49
N MET A 735 -14.23 8.24 -2.58
CA MET A 735 -13.55 7.38 -1.60
C MET A 735 -12.09 7.80 -1.39
N THR A 736 -11.37 8.10 -2.47
CA THR A 736 -9.95 8.49 -2.41
C THR A 736 -9.70 9.92 -1.94
N GLY A 737 -10.75 10.72 -1.71
CA GLY A 737 -10.63 12.15 -1.41
C GLY A 737 -10.07 12.96 -2.58
N SER A 738 -10.06 12.42 -3.81
CA SER A 738 -9.42 13.07 -4.95
C SER A 738 -10.11 14.37 -5.36
N TYR A 739 -11.41 14.54 -5.10
CA TYR A 739 -12.11 15.82 -5.28
C TYR A 739 -11.59 16.93 -4.34
N ALA A 740 -10.97 16.58 -3.21
CA ALA A 740 -10.38 17.56 -2.31
C ALA A 740 -8.97 17.93 -2.78
N LEU A 741 -8.17 16.90 -3.10
CA LEU A 741 -6.74 17.02 -3.38
C LEU A 741 -6.42 17.49 -4.81
N ALA A 742 -7.28 17.17 -5.78
CA ALA A 742 -7.10 17.52 -7.19
C ALA A 742 -7.98 18.69 -7.65
N ALA A 743 -8.80 19.26 -6.76
CA ALA A 743 -9.65 20.40 -7.08
C ALA A 743 -8.81 21.59 -7.49
#